data_AF-A0A1S3LHY2-F1
#
_entry.id   AF-A0A1S3LHY2-F1
#
_cell.length_a   1.000
_cell.length_b   1.000
_cell.length_c   1.000
_cell.angle_alpha   90.00
_cell.angle_beta   90.00
_cell.angle_gamma   90.00
#
_symmetry.space_group_name_H-M   'P 1'
#
loop_
_entity.id
_entity.type
_entity.pdbx_description
1 polymer ?
#
loop_
_entity_poly.entity_id
_entity_poly.type
_entity_poly.pdbx_seq_one_letter_code
_entity_poly.pdbx_strand_id
1 'polypeptide(L)'
;MKKPGFLWSSTPKQDVERQDQAPSGTFLYSANKRPALVRSHCDNRLALYMGKWILITRALFVESATPLEYKGAGKLQGSVSSAAFVLDNLAIVIDGKLYLYSLTEGTWTPAQGVKSMVSTVSALQCCFSKDKACMDVSSCVLLYNLGSALEDQQVYMSSNGGNSFFNLPMAPKATEFIIGLFNMPTVSSIVAMLADNQRKFSFRHISENRSVQTDNHPMRDPLSSIHVIQPAGMRGHLIIWSPHMLLYSPNHGVVIVPVYIMGEENATLPPPKVTILQVATDDNGAMAVLTSDGVLYYGRAGLEATTVRFASVIDLSKDNLMLFSDYGDLMMIQAREDLLLRGVDFDHKVIIVQQELTRTTPPVQSCPVEQFHSTFAGELFYIDMGSTVHLSAVYIPSPLCKFFPLVTVTESKLLSLDEKCVEDGITTEGTKKYRLDIELKQLFFMEAADGTLKPSSSLRKGSLSTVAVDLMGRNVSCKDFNPLKAHILIGCPPGKHTRVLKDITTCTKGTFTQEQLQDNFSYVIPKAVYDPQHLFRPGSASSDLHISYSITDYFCPLLVYHDTPWIPSLELWNGNEFVEQVSADFVMFEVNGMYNYQYLQSVEDAKCVSQPQNWTSLLSQQQYEPNPNTAWTRNNYKSCKDSDGPPLTDPEAQYQVLNMGTRNRVLFPNYNGMYVFRVIVVDPSYSYCMLTTTFSVYVYGAFPPHPLPSCVALGIFLAIFVVLLLIGFFFSKRNYKK
;
A
#
# COMPACT_ATOMS: atom_id res chain seq x y z
N MET A 1 51.86 41.26 38.99
CA MET A 1 51.78 40.98 40.44
C MET A 1 50.44 40.32 40.75
N LYS A 2 50.51 39.11 41.33
CA LYS A 2 49.56 38.29 42.11
C LYS A 2 48.02 38.37 41.93
N LYS A 3 47.45 37.16 41.73
CA LYS A 3 46.06 36.67 41.98
C LYS A 3 45.54 36.96 43.41
N PRO A 4 44.22 36.83 43.61
CA PRO A 4 43.65 35.69 44.36
C PRO A 4 42.42 35.08 43.63
N GLY A 5 41.99 33.83 43.73
CA GLY A 5 42.24 32.73 44.66
C GLY A 5 40.97 32.39 45.44
N PHE A 6 40.13 31.45 44.97
CA PHE A 6 39.11 30.78 45.81
C PHE A 6 39.01 29.27 45.52
N LEU A 7 38.89 28.54 46.63
CA LEU A 7 39.09 27.11 46.87
C LEU A 7 38.13 26.18 46.13
N TRP A 8 38.66 25.04 45.66
CA TRP A 8 37.91 23.81 45.41
C TRP A 8 38.16 22.84 46.58
N SER A 9 37.10 22.27 47.16
CA SER A 9 37.19 21.19 48.13
C SER A 9 37.28 19.85 47.41
N SER A 10 38.39 19.12 47.60
CA SER A 10 38.58 17.75 47.14
C SER A 10 38.30 16.75 48.26
N THR A 11 37.36 15.82 48.06
CA THR A 11 37.29 14.55 48.80
C THR A 11 38.03 13.47 48.02
N PRO A 12 38.82 12.58 48.66
CA PRO A 12 39.67 11.63 47.96
C PRO A 12 38.87 10.45 47.38
N LYS A 13 39.16 10.10 46.13
CA LYS A 13 38.70 8.88 45.47
C LYS A 13 39.45 7.66 46.03
N GLN A 14 38.72 6.60 46.33
CA GLN A 14 39.27 5.24 46.38
C GLN A 14 39.57 4.79 44.95
N ASP A 15 40.82 4.44 44.69
CA ASP A 15 41.27 3.80 43.46
C ASP A 15 40.67 2.40 43.37
N VAL A 16 39.75 2.23 42.42
CA VAL A 16 39.43 0.91 41.86
C VAL A 16 40.06 0.88 40.48
N GLU A 17 41.17 0.15 40.41
CA GLU A 17 41.86 -0.24 39.18
C GLU A 17 40.85 -0.93 38.25
N ARG A 18 40.33 -0.19 37.27
CA ARG A 18 39.49 -0.74 36.19
C ARG A 18 40.40 -0.96 35.00
N GLN A 19 40.66 -2.22 34.67
CA GLN A 19 41.35 -2.63 33.45
C GLN A 19 40.72 -1.92 32.24
N ASP A 20 41.54 -1.13 31.54
CA ASP A 20 41.23 -0.58 30.23
C ASP A 20 41.05 -1.71 29.22
N GLN A 21 39.81 -2.15 29.02
CA GLN A 21 39.41 -2.78 27.77
C GLN A 21 39.30 -1.66 26.72
N ALA A 22 40.16 -1.71 25.71
CA ALA A 22 40.04 -0.88 24.51
C ALA A 22 38.61 -1.00 23.94
N PRO A 23 37.96 0.10 23.51
CA PRO A 23 36.63 0.03 22.93
C PRO A 23 36.67 -0.84 21.67
N SER A 24 35.88 -1.93 21.68
CA SER A 24 35.80 -2.92 20.61
C SER A 24 34.87 -2.52 19.46
N GLY A 25 34.49 -1.24 19.37
CA GLY A 25 33.60 -0.68 18.36
C GLY A 25 34.35 0.06 17.25
N THR A 26 33.93 -0.14 16.00
CA THR A 26 34.33 0.67 14.85
C THR A 26 33.59 2.00 14.87
N PHE A 27 34.32 3.12 14.83
CA PHE A 27 33.68 4.44 14.68
C PHE A 27 33.25 4.69 13.24
N LEU A 28 32.04 5.19 13.05
CA LEU A 28 31.49 5.52 11.74
C LEU A 28 31.69 7.01 11.42
N TYR A 29 32.02 7.30 10.16
CA TYR A 29 32.14 8.66 9.63
C TYR A 29 31.46 8.78 8.26
N SER A 30 31.06 9.98 7.88
CA SER A 30 30.45 10.21 6.56
C SER A 30 31.49 10.16 5.45
N ALA A 31 31.16 9.48 4.34
CA ALA A 31 31.94 9.53 3.11
C ALA A 31 31.89 10.92 2.44
N ASN A 32 30.88 11.74 2.79
CA ASN A 32 30.70 13.07 2.24
C ASN A 32 31.60 14.10 2.93
N LYS A 33 32.12 15.05 2.15
CA LYS A 33 32.97 16.13 2.66
C LYS A 33 32.21 17.18 3.49
N ARG A 34 30.89 17.26 3.34
CA ARG A 34 30.01 18.17 4.10
C ARG A 34 29.05 17.34 4.94
N PRO A 35 28.66 17.83 6.12
CA PRO A 35 27.68 17.15 6.92
C PRO A 35 26.34 17.09 6.17
N ALA A 36 25.66 15.95 6.32
CA ALA A 36 24.31 15.74 5.80
C ALA A 36 23.37 15.35 6.94
N LEU A 37 22.09 15.67 6.79
CA LEU A 37 21.04 15.30 7.74
C LEU A 37 20.04 14.38 7.07
N VAL A 38 19.76 13.25 7.71
CA VAL A 38 18.67 12.36 7.32
C VAL A 38 17.63 12.44 8.44
N ARG A 39 16.40 12.82 8.11
CA ARG A 39 15.29 12.90 9.09
C ARG A 39 14.32 11.74 8.88
N SER A 40 13.70 11.27 9.95
CA SER A 40 12.55 10.39 9.82
C SER A 40 11.36 11.19 9.27
N HIS A 41 10.59 10.56 8.40
CA HIS A 41 9.37 11.17 7.84
C HIS A 41 8.18 11.07 8.81
N CYS A 42 8.27 10.19 9.82
CA CYS A 42 7.18 9.95 10.78
C CYS A 42 7.45 10.56 12.15
N ASP A 43 8.71 10.83 12.48
CA ASP A 43 9.10 11.50 13.72
C ASP A 43 10.10 12.60 13.40
N ASN A 44 9.63 13.86 13.41
CA ASN A 44 10.45 15.01 13.10
C ASN A 44 11.61 15.21 14.08
N ARG A 45 11.54 14.66 15.29
CA ARG A 45 12.61 14.78 16.28
C ARG A 45 13.69 13.72 16.10
N LEU A 46 13.38 12.63 15.39
CA LEU A 46 14.32 11.58 15.06
C LEU A 46 15.12 11.95 13.80
N ALA A 47 16.42 12.13 13.97
CA ALA A 47 17.31 12.46 12.88
C ALA A 47 18.70 11.82 13.04
N LEU A 48 19.38 11.66 11.91
CA LEU A 48 20.75 11.19 11.79
C LEU A 48 21.61 12.32 11.22
N TYR A 49 22.58 12.77 12.01
CA TYR A 49 23.66 13.63 11.54
C TYR A 49 24.78 12.79 10.96
N MET A 50 25.14 13.05 9.71
CA MET A 50 26.20 12.37 8.99
C MET A 50 27.35 13.35 8.71
N GLY A 51 28.30 13.47 9.64
CA GLY A 51 29.49 14.31 9.47
C GLY A 51 30.77 13.57 9.85
N LYS A 52 31.67 14.23 10.59
CA LYS A 52 32.85 13.60 11.19
C LYS A 52 32.46 12.41 12.09
N TRP A 53 31.34 12.53 12.79
CA TRP A 53 30.68 11.43 13.50
C TRP A 53 29.31 11.17 12.90
N ILE A 54 28.87 9.93 13.02
CA ILE A 54 27.48 9.54 12.77
C ILE A 54 26.74 9.59 14.11
N LEU A 55 25.72 10.44 14.21
CA LEU A 55 25.02 10.72 15.46
C LEU A 55 23.50 10.62 15.25
N ILE A 56 22.83 9.90 16.15
CA ILE A 56 21.36 9.80 16.17
C ILE A 56 20.84 10.72 17.27
N THR A 57 19.80 11.49 16.98
CA THR A 57 19.08 12.29 17.99
C THR A 57 17.60 11.96 17.97
N ARG A 58 16.94 12.17 19.11
CA ARG A 58 15.47 12.16 19.28
C ARG A 58 14.94 13.50 19.80
N ALA A 59 15.80 14.52 19.81
CA ALA A 59 15.53 15.81 20.43
C ALA A 59 16.13 16.97 19.62
N LEU A 60 16.18 16.84 18.28
CA LEU A 60 16.70 17.89 17.37
C LEU A 60 18.10 18.41 17.77
N PHE A 61 18.95 17.52 18.29
CA PHE A 61 20.31 17.82 18.75
C PHE A 61 20.40 18.82 19.91
N VAL A 62 19.33 19.06 20.65
CA VAL A 62 19.35 19.88 21.89
C VAL A 62 20.19 19.21 22.99
N GLU A 63 20.30 17.88 22.93
CA GLU A 63 21.09 17.08 23.87
C GLU A 63 22.36 16.55 23.20
N SER A 64 23.41 16.35 24.01
CA SER A 64 24.64 15.71 23.56
C SER A 64 24.36 14.30 23.03
N ALA A 65 24.94 13.96 21.89
CA ALA A 65 24.79 12.65 21.25
C ALA A 65 26.09 11.85 21.29
N THR A 66 25.99 10.54 21.45
CA THR A 66 27.15 9.63 21.37
C THR A 66 27.33 9.12 19.94
N PRO A 67 28.57 9.04 19.41
CA PRO A 67 28.85 8.44 18.11
C PRO A 67 28.28 7.02 17.98
N LEU A 68 27.64 6.72 16.86
CA LEU A 68 27.10 5.40 16.57
C LEU A 68 28.25 4.40 16.36
N GLU A 69 28.30 3.37 17.21
CA GLU A 69 29.32 2.31 17.15
C GLU A 69 28.83 1.09 16.36
N TYR A 70 29.66 0.61 15.44
CA TYR A 70 29.44 -0.62 14.70
C TYR A 70 30.37 -1.73 15.21
N LYS A 71 29.80 -2.89 15.59
CA LYS A 71 30.56 -4.02 16.17
C LYS A 71 30.90 -5.13 15.18
N GLY A 72 30.58 -4.96 13.89
CA GLY A 72 30.58 -6.05 12.91
C GLY A 72 31.79 -6.12 11.96
N ALA A 73 32.90 -5.43 12.24
CA ALA A 73 34.12 -5.57 11.44
C ALA A 73 35.39 -5.37 12.29
N GLY A 74 36.44 -6.16 12.04
CA GLY A 74 37.78 -5.96 12.63
C GLY A 74 38.52 -4.71 12.13
N LYS A 75 37.80 -3.67 11.69
CA LYS A 75 38.33 -2.36 11.28
C LYS A 75 38.09 -1.34 12.39
N LEU A 76 38.99 -0.36 12.52
CA LEU A 76 38.87 0.74 13.48
C LEU A 76 37.87 1.83 13.04
N GLN A 77 37.66 1.98 11.72
CA GLN A 77 36.72 2.96 11.16
C GLN A 77 35.95 2.41 9.95
N GLY A 78 34.70 2.85 9.77
CA GLY A 78 33.83 2.49 8.64
C GLY A 78 33.23 3.73 7.96
N SER A 79 33.25 3.76 6.63
CA SER A 79 32.77 4.89 5.84
C SER A 79 31.28 4.72 5.49
N VAL A 80 30.46 5.71 5.83
CA VAL A 80 29.02 5.72 5.57
C VAL A 80 28.71 6.58 4.35
N SER A 81 28.24 5.96 3.26
CA SER A 81 27.90 6.66 2.02
C SER A 81 26.45 7.14 1.98
N SER A 82 25.53 6.42 2.61
CA SER A 82 24.10 6.71 2.57
C SER A 82 23.36 6.04 3.74
N ALA A 83 22.29 6.65 4.19
CA ALA A 83 21.40 6.12 5.22
C ALA A 83 19.95 6.57 5.01
N ALA A 84 19.00 5.74 5.43
CA ALA A 84 17.58 6.04 5.40
C ALA A 84 16.83 5.35 6.54
N PHE A 85 15.82 6.01 7.11
CA PHE A 85 14.92 5.39 8.08
C PHE A 85 13.91 4.48 7.37
N VAL A 86 13.74 3.26 7.90
CA VAL A 86 12.87 2.22 7.33
C VAL A 86 12.13 1.51 8.46
N LEU A 87 10.80 1.65 8.52
CA LEU A 87 10.01 1.16 9.65
C LEU A 87 10.64 1.64 10.99
N ASP A 88 10.97 0.71 11.88
CA ASP A 88 11.63 0.96 13.18
C ASP A 88 13.17 0.82 13.12
N ASN A 89 13.74 0.69 11.92
CA ASN A 89 15.16 0.48 11.69
C ASN A 89 15.79 1.67 10.96
N LEU A 90 17.11 1.75 11.03
CA LEU A 90 17.94 2.63 10.23
C LEU A 90 18.75 1.78 9.24
N ALA A 91 18.48 1.93 7.95
CA ALA A 91 19.21 1.26 6.88
C ALA A 91 20.44 2.10 6.52
N ILE A 92 21.64 1.53 6.64
CA ILE A 92 22.92 2.24 6.50
C ILE A 92 23.86 1.49 5.57
N VAL A 93 24.42 2.18 4.59
CA VAL A 93 25.46 1.65 3.70
C VAL A 93 26.84 1.96 4.30
N ILE A 94 27.54 0.92 4.76
CA ILE A 94 28.87 0.99 5.37
C ILE A 94 29.86 0.24 4.48
N ASP A 95 30.91 0.92 4.01
CA ASP A 95 31.94 0.35 3.11
C ASP A 95 31.35 -0.43 1.91
N GLY A 96 30.25 0.09 1.35
CA GLY A 96 29.58 -0.50 0.18
C GLY A 96 28.61 -1.66 0.48
N LYS A 97 28.34 -1.96 1.76
CA LYS A 97 27.40 -3.01 2.19
C LYS A 97 26.27 -2.43 3.03
N LEU A 98 25.05 -2.94 2.84
CA LEU A 98 23.89 -2.51 3.61
C LEU A 98 23.77 -3.27 4.94
N TYR A 99 23.58 -2.53 6.02
CA TYR A 99 23.20 -3.03 7.34
C TYR A 99 21.92 -2.33 7.81
N LEU A 100 21.10 -3.06 8.56
CA LEU A 100 20.00 -2.49 9.32
C LEU A 100 20.43 -2.36 10.78
N TYR A 101 20.18 -1.20 11.37
CA TYR A 101 20.36 -0.94 12.79
C TYR A 101 18.97 -0.80 13.44
N SER A 102 18.67 -1.68 14.41
CA SER A 102 17.43 -1.59 15.18
C SER A 102 17.50 -0.41 16.15
N LEU A 103 16.59 0.55 15.99
CA LEU A 103 16.53 1.73 16.87
C LEU A 103 15.95 1.39 18.26
N THR A 104 15.34 0.22 18.41
CA THR A 104 14.75 -0.28 19.66
C THR A 104 15.71 -1.20 20.40
N GLU A 105 16.33 -2.15 19.69
CA GLU A 105 17.20 -3.17 20.28
C GLU A 105 18.68 -2.78 20.27
N GLY A 106 19.07 -1.80 19.45
CA GLY A 106 20.47 -1.42 19.27
C GLY A 106 21.32 -2.48 18.58
N THR A 107 20.69 -3.39 17.83
CA THR A 107 21.31 -4.53 17.14
C THR A 107 21.57 -4.23 15.66
N TRP A 108 22.59 -4.88 15.10
CA TRP A 108 22.98 -4.75 13.69
C TRP A 108 22.69 -6.05 12.95
N THR A 109 22.02 -5.96 11.80
CA THR A 109 21.74 -7.12 10.93
C THR A 109 22.16 -6.83 9.49
N PRO A 110 22.96 -7.70 8.85
CA PRO A 110 23.31 -7.54 7.45
C PRO A 110 22.11 -7.85 6.55
N ALA A 111 21.95 -7.07 5.47
CA ALA A 111 20.92 -7.35 4.47
C ALA A 111 21.24 -8.59 3.64
N GLN A 112 20.21 -9.37 3.30
CA GLN A 112 20.34 -10.58 2.49
C GLN A 112 19.99 -10.31 1.01
N GLY A 113 20.59 -11.07 0.09
CA GLY A 113 20.27 -10.99 -1.34
C GLY A 113 21.02 -9.92 -2.15
N VAL A 114 21.79 -9.05 -1.50
CA VAL A 114 22.65 -8.05 -2.17
C VAL A 114 24.02 -8.66 -2.47
N LYS A 115 24.36 -8.82 -3.75
CA LYS A 115 25.60 -9.50 -4.17
C LYS A 115 26.72 -8.53 -4.56
N SER A 116 26.37 -7.36 -5.10
CA SER A 116 27.33 -6.32 -5.47
C SER A 116 27.45 -5.26 -4.39
N MET A 117 28.52 -4.45 -4.45
CA MET A 117 28.61 -3.23 -3.65
C MET A 117 27.53 -2.24 -4.08
N VAL A 118 26.99 -1.51 -3.10
CA VAL A 118 25.98 -0.46 -3.25
C VAL A 118 26.49 0.83 -2.63
N SER A 119 26.10 2.00 -3.15
CA SER A 119 26.52 3.29 -2.58
C SER A 119 25.38 4.06 -1.93
N THR A 120 24.14 3.81 -2.36
CA THR A 120 22.97 4.60 -1.95
C THR A 120 21.80 3.72 -1.55
N VAL A 121 21.11 4.12 -0.47
CA VAL A 121 19.84 3.57 -0.03
C VAL A 121 18.76 4.65 -0.11
N SER A 122 17.60 4.28 -0.65
CA SER A 122 16.43 5.14 -0.73
C SER A 122 15.23 4.41 -0.15
N ALA A 123 14.52 5.08 0.76
CA ALA A 123 13.34 4.55 1.41
C ALA A 123 12.37 5.68 1.76
N LEU A 124 11.09 5.35 1.81
CA LEU A 124 10.02 6.28 2.11
C LEU A 124 9.16 5.71 3.24
N GLN A 125 9.17 6.33 4.42
CA GLN A 125 8.25 5.93 5.48
C GLN A 125 6.87 6.56 5.23
N CYS A 126 5.82 5.78 5.39
CA CYS A 126 4.44 6.20 5.34
C CYS A 126 3.88 6.30 6.76
N CYS A 127 3.25 7.44 7.08
CA CYS A 127 2.93 7.82 8.46
C CYS A 127 1.46 8.21 8.67
N PHE A 128 0.65 8.24 7.61
CA PHE A 128 -0.74 8.70 7.67
C PHE A 128 -1.73 7.59 8.05
N SER A 129 -1.32 6.32 8.07
CA SER A 129 -2.14 5.21 8.55
C SER A 129 -1.29 4.03 9.03
N LYS A 130 -1.87 3.13 9.83
CA LYS A 130 -1.30 1.83 10.19
C LYS A 130 -1.74 0.70 9.25
N ASP A 131 -2.52 1.01 8.22
CA ASP A 131 -3.03 0.03 7.28
C ASP A 131 -1.94 -0.64 6.47
N LYS A 132 -2.24 -1.85 5.99
CA LYS A 132 -1.31 -2.67 5.19
C LYS A 132 -0.69 -1.90 4.02
N ALA A 133 -1.47 -1.08 3.30
CA ALA A 133 -0.93 -0.29 2.19
C ALA A 133 0.16 0.70 2.64
N CYS A 134 0.00 1.34 3.79
CA CYS A 134 1.01 2.24 4.34
C CYS A 134 2.24 1.47 4.83
N MET A 135 2.03 0.28 5.40
CA MET A 135 3.12 -0.64 5.76
C MET A 135 3.90 -1.15 4.54
N ASP A 136 3.21 -1.47 3.44
CA ASP A 136 3.83 -1.90 2.18
C ASP A 136 4.72 -0.78 1.61
N VAL A 137 4.28 0.48 1.68
CA VAL A 137 5.11 1.64 1.30
C VAL A 137 6.35 1.75 2.18
N SER A 138 6.18 1.69 3.51
CA SER A 138 7.27 1.81 4.48
C SER A 138 8.26 0.64 4.45
N SER A 139 7.82 -0.50 3.93
CA SER A 139 8.64 -1.71 3.77
C SER A 139 9.45 -1.73 2.47
N CYS A 140 9.19 -0.78 1.56
CA CYS A 140 9.89 -0.67 0.29
C CYS A 140 11.24 0.03 0.46
N VAL A 141 12.33 -0.69 0.19
CA VAL A 141 13.71 -0.16 0.23
C VAL A 141 14.38 -0.40 -1.11
N LEU A 142 15.05 0.63 -1.63
CA LEU A 142 15.74 0.62 -2.91
C LEU A 142 17.25 0.80 -2.70
N LEU A 143 18.05 0.00 -3.40
CA LEU A 143 19.52 0.11 -3.40
C LEU A 143 20.09 0.23 -4.81
N TYR A 144 21.05 1.13 -4.96
CA TYR A 144 21.73 1.38 -6.23
C TYR A 144 23.10 2.04 -6.03
N ASN A 145 23.91 2.10 -7.09
CA ASN A 145 25.14 2.86 -7.16
C ASN A 145 24.90 4.20 -7.87
N LEU A 146 25.02 5.29 -7.13
CA LEU A 146 24.95 6.63 -7.68
C LEU A 146 26.05 6.86 -8.74
N GLY A 147 25.67 7.38 -9.90
CA GLY A 147 26.58 7.76 -10.99
C GLY A 147 27.15 6.62 -11.81
N SER A 148 26.70 5.37 -11.59
CA SER A 148 27.12 4.21 -12.39
C SER A 148 26.27 4.06 -13.65
N ALA A 149 26.84 3.48 -14.70
CA ALA A 149 26.13 3.20 -15.94
C ALA A 149 25.03 2.15 -15.69
N LEU A 150 23.85 2.38 -16.26
CA LEU A 150 22.66 1.53 -16.06
C LEU A 150 22.86 0.10 -16.60
N GLU A 151 23.71 -0.07 -17.61
CA GLU A 151 24.02 -1.38 -18.22
C GLU A 151 24.87 -2.29 -17.33
N ASP A 152 25.72 -1.71 -16.48
CA ASP A 152 26.72 -2.44 -15.69
C ASP A 152 26.26 -2.73 -14.25
N GLN A 153 25.09 -2.25 -13.85
CA GLN A 153 24.70 -2.19 -12.44
C GLN A 153 23.40 -2.93 -12.14
N GLN A 154 23.39 -3.64 -11.01
CA GLN A 154 22.17 -4.19 -10.43
C GLN A 154 21.49 -3.14 -9.54
N VAL A 155 20.18 -3.06 -9.64
CA VAL A 155 19.33 -2.28 -8.75
C VAL A 155 18.55 -3.26 -7.91
N TYR A 156 18.53 -3.05 -6.59
CA TYR A 156 17.85 -3.97 -5.69
C TYR A 156 16.63 -3.32 -5.07
N MET A 157 15.59 -4.13 -4.89
CA MET A 157 14.37 -3.76 -4.19
C MET A 157 14.10 -4.76 -3.07
N SER A 158 13.67 -4.25 -1.93
CA SER A 158 13.15 -5.02 -0.81
C SER A 158 11.71 -4.60 -0.56
N SER A 159 10.85 -5.55 -0.24
CA SER A 159 9.46 -5.34 0.18
C SER A 159 9.22 -5.72 1.65
N ASN A 160 10.29 -5.96 2.41
CA ASN A 160 10.23 -6.39 3.81
C ASN A 160 11.13 -5.57 4.74
N GLY A 161 11.23 -4.26 4.47
CA GLY A 161 11.95 -3.31 5.31
C GLY A 161 13.47 -3.42 5.20
N GLY A 162 13.99 -3.93 4.08
CA GLY A 162 15.43 -4.03 3.83
C GLY A 162 16.09 -5.31 4.37
N ASN A 163 15.31 -6.30 4.83
CA ASN A 163 15.88 -7.56 5.34
C ASN A 163 16.40 -8.44 4.20
N SER A 164 15.63 -8.55 3.11
CA SER A 164 16.01 -9.31 1.92
C SER A 164 15.73 -8.51 0.66
N PHE A 165 16.61 -8.65 -0.32
CA PHE A 165 16.56 -7.94 -1.59
C PHE A 165 16.46 -8.88 -2.79
N PHE A 166 15.73 -8.43 -3.79
CA PHE A 166 15.69 -9.02 -5.14
C PHE A 166 16.15 -8.00 -6.17
N ASN A 167 16.58 -8.48 -7.34
CA ASN A 167 16.98 -7.61 -8.44
C ASN A 167 15.74 -6.97 -9.07
N LEU A 168 15.71 -5.64 -9.15
CA LEU A 168 14.70 -4.86 -9.84
C LEU A 168 15.13 -4.70 -11.30
N PRO A 169 14.44 -5.32 -12.27
CA PRO A 169 14.81 -5.20 -13.66
C PRO A 169 14.60 -3.76 -14.15
N MET A 170 15.65 -3.16 -14.68
CA MET A 170 15.59 -1.88 -15.36
C MET A 170 15.95 -2.11 -16.83
N ALA A 171 15.09 -1.69 -17.75
CA ALA A 171 15.41 -1.73 -19.18
C ALA A 171 16.51 -0.70 -19.48
N PRO A 172 17.75 -1.13 -19.80
CA PRO A 172 18.83 -0.20 -20.04
C PRO A 172 18.66 0.42 -21.42
N LYS A 173 18.91 1.73 -21.53
CA LYS A 173 19.33 2.34 -22.79
C LYS A 173 20.83 2.55 -22.71
N ALA A 174 21.55 2.26 -23.79
CA ALA A 174 22.96 2.60 -23.89
C ALA A 174 23.13 4.09 -23.56
N THR A 175 24.10 4.45 -22.71
CA THR A 175 24.46 5.83 -22.31
C THR A 175 23.65 6.52 -21.21
N GLU A 176 22.95 5.77 -20.33
CA GLU A 176 22.27 6.34 -19.14
C GLU A 176 22.95 6.00 -17.81
N PHE A 177 22.97 6.95 -16.88
CA PHE A 177 23.52 6.82 -15.52
C PHE A 177 22.44 7.07 -14.47
N ILE A 178 22.41 6.27 -13.40
CA ILE A 178 21.45 6.46 -12.31
C ILE A 178 21.91 7.60 -11.40
N ILE A 179 21.06 8.61 -11.22
CA ILE A 179 21.28 9.71 -10.27
C ILE A 179 20.29 9.73 -9.11
N GLY A 180 19.20 8.96 -9.19
CA GLY A 180 18.27 8.79 -8.07
C GLY A 180 17.26 7.69 -8.32
N LEU A 181 16.82 7.03 -7.26
CA LEU A 181 15.73 6.05 -7.31
C LEU A 181 14.75 6.32 -6.16
N PHE A 182 13.48 6.45 -6.47
CA PHE A 182 12.46 6.91 -5.53
C PHE A 182 11.23 6.01 -5.57
N ASN A 183 10.72 5.64 -4.40
CA ASN A 183 9.41 5.00 -4.29
C ASN A 183 8.33 6.10 -4.30
N MET A 184 7.44 6.10 -5.29
CA MET A 184 6.35 7.08 -5.44
C MET A 184 5.00 6.37 -5.37
N PRO A 185 4.47 6.12 -4.16
CA PRO A 185 3.26 5.30 -4.00
C PRO A 185 2.00 5.98 -4.55
N THR A 186 1.98 7.30 -4.61
CA THR A 186 0.92 8.16 -5.15
C THR A 186 0.66 8.00 -6.65
N VAL A 187 1.61 7.40 -7.37
CA VAL A 187 1.48 7.02 -8.78
C VAL A 187 1.79 5.52 -8.97
N SER A 188 1.80 4.76 -7.87
CA SER A 188 2.12 3.32 -7.80
C SER A 188 3.32 2.92 -8.65
N SER A 189 4.39 3.72 -8.60
CA SER A 189 5.56 3.56 -9.47
C SER A 189 6.85 3.78 -8.70
N ILE A 190 7.89 3.03 -9.08
CA ILE A 190 9.27 3.42 -8.77
C ILE A 190 9.69 4.42 -9.84
N VAL A 191 10.33 5.51 -9.45
CA VAL A 191 10.80 6.54 -10.38
C VAL A 191 12.31 6.61 -10.33
N ALA A 192 12.95 6.42 -11.48
CA ALA A 192 14.39 6.58 -11.65
C ALA A 192 14.70 7.94 -12.25
N MET A 193 15.58 8.71 -11.61
CA MET A 193 16.19 9.88 -12.21
C MET A 193 17.48 9.43 -12.91
N LEU A 194 17.55 9.69 -14.21
CA LEU A 194 18.59 9.21 -15.10
C LEU A 194 19.28 10.39 -15.77
N ALA A 195 20.60 10.30 -15.94
CA ALA A 195 21.38 11.26 -16.70
C ALA A 195 21.96 10.64 -17.97
N ASP A 196 22.09 11.43 -19.03
CA ASP A 196 22.71 11.03 -20.29
C ASP A 196 24.13 11.59 -20.47
N ASN A 197 24.83 11.10 -21.50
CA ASN A 197 26.15 11.60 -21.90
C ASN A 197 26.16 13.07 -22.34
N GLN A 198 25.02 13.67 -22.65
CA GLN A 198 24.90 15.08 -23.06
C GLN A 198 24.71 16.04 -21.88
N ARG A 199 24.89 15.55 -20.64
CA ARG A 199 24.60 16.30 -19.41
C ARG A 199 23.16 16.78 -19.38
N LYS A 200 22.22 15.89 -19.68
CA LYS A 200 20.80 16.10 -19.43
C LYS A 200 20.30 15.02 -18.49
N PHE A 201 19.24 15.33 -17.76
CA PHE A 201 18.55 14.36 -16.92
C PHE A 201 17.06 14.27 -17.23
N SER A 202 16.48 13.12 -16.98
CA SER A 202 15.03 12.86 -17.09
C SER A 202 14.59 11.89 -16.00
N PHE A 203 13.28 11.80 -15.79
CA PHE A 203 12.66 10.84 -14.90
C PHE A 203 12.04 9.71 -15.71
N ARG A 204 12.27 8.47 -15.29
CA ARG A 204 11.66 7.26 -15.84
C ARG A 204 10.76 6.65 -14.77
N HIS A 205 9.46 6.66 -15.03
CA HIS A 205 8.47 5.94 -14.24
C HIS A 205 8.52 4.46 -14.63
N ILE A 206 8.85 3.61 -13.67
CA ILE A 206 8.93 2.15 -13.81
C ILE A 206 7.63 1.55 -13.28
N SER A 207 6.81 1.03 -14.20
CA SER A 207 5.62 0.23 -13.89
C SER A 207 5.74 -1.17 -14.48
N GLU A 208 4.93 -2.13 -14.01
CA GLU A 208 5.06 -3.56 -14.33
C GLU A 208 5.16 -3.87 -15.84
N ASN A 209 4.49 -3.08 -16.71
CA ASN A 209 4.45 -3.34 -18.16
C ASN A 209 4.82 -2.14 -19.06
N ARG A 210 5.06 -0.95 -18.50
CA ARG A 210 5.41 0.25 -19.29
C ARG A 210 6.40 1.12 -18.52
N SER A 211 7.38 1.69 -19.23
CA SER A 211 8.18 2.78 -18.71
C SER A 211 7.84 4.06 -19.46
N VAL A 212 7.53 5.13 -18.72
CA VAL A 212 7.29 6.47 -19.29
C VAL A 212 8.45 7.34 -18.87
N GLN A 213 9.13 7.94 -19.85
CA GLN A 213 10.25 8.85 -19.62
C GLN A 213 9.77 10.28 -19.86
N THR A 214 10.11 11.18 -18.95
CA THR A 214 9.81 12.62 -19.06
C THR A 214 10.76 13.30 -20.03
N ASP A 215 10.49 14.58 -20.30
CA ASP A 215 11.40 15.40 -21.09
C ASP A 215 12.78 15.54 -20.43
N ASN A 216 13.79 15.80 -21.26
CA ASN A 216 15.16 15.98 -20.83
C ASN A 216 15.40 17.43 -20.37
N HIS A 217 16.01 17.56 -19.19
CA HIS A 217 16.38 18.84 -18.59
C HIS A 217 17.90 19.01 -18.54
N PRO A 218 18.43 20.23 -18.77
CA PRO A 218 19.86 20.47 -18.78
C PRO A 218 20.46 20.33 -17.38
N MET A 219 21.62 19.70 -17.30
CA MET A 219 22.40 19.51 -16.09
C MET A 219 23.67 20.37 -16.16
N ARG A 220 23.82 21.30 -15.22
CA ARG A 220 24.97 22.22 -15.21
C ARG A 220 26.18 21.66 -14.46
N ASP A 221 25.93 20.79 -13.50
CA ASP A 221 26.92 20.28 -12.57
C ASP A 221 27.20 18.78 -12.75
N PRO A 222 28.31 18.25 -12.20
CA PRO A 222 28.58 16.81 -12.18
C PRO A 222 27.50 16.02 -11.43
N LEU A 223 27.27 14.76 -11.85
CA LEU A 223 26.28 13.83 -11.26
C LEU A 223 26.39 13.72 -9.73
N SER A 224 27.61 13.72 -9.20
CA SER A 224 27.90 13.58 -7.77
C SER A 224 27.50 14.78 -6.90
N SER A 225 27.10 15.89 -7.52
CA SER A 225 26.73 17.14 -6.82
C SER A 225 25.23 17.46 -6.91
N ILE A 226 24.44 16.55 -7.50
CA ILE A 226 23.00 16.69 -7.59
C ILE A 226 22.36 16.02 -6.39
N HIS A 227 21.47 16.75 -5.75
CA HIS A 227 20.73 16.30 -4.59
C HIS A 227 19.24 16.41 -4.89
N VAL A 228 18.48 15.40 -4.45
CA VAL A 228 17.03 15.37 -4.56
C VAL A 228 16.46 15.20 -3.16
N ILE A 229 15.54 16.10 -2.81
CA ILE A 229 14.82 16.08 -1.53
C ILE A 229 13.37 15.75 -1.82
N GLN A 230 12.83 14.76 -1.11
CA GLN A 230 11.41 14.44 -1.07
C GLN A 230 10.83 14.96 0.25
N PRO A 231 10.16 16.13 0.28
CA PRO A 231 9.61 16.65 1.53
C PRO A 231 8.55 15.71 2.07
N ALA A 232 8.61 15.37 3.37
CA ALA A 232 7.83 14.25 3.90
C ALA A 232 6.32 14.47 3.82
N GLY A 233 5.86 15.68 4.13
CA GLY A 233 4.45 16.04 4.03
C GLY A 233 4.00 16.38 2.62
N MET A 234 4.89 16.54 1.63
CA MET A 234 4.54 16.85 0.23
C MET A 234 4.90 15.68 -0.69
N ARG A 235 4.19 14.55 -0.51
CA ARG A 235 4.39 13.35 -1.32
C ARG A 235 4.22 13.65 -2.80
N GLY A 236 5.21 13.24 -3.60
CA GLY A 236 5.26 13.48 -5.03
C GLY A 236 5.92 14.79 -5.43
N HIS A 237 6.20 15.68 -4.49
CA HIS A 237 6.98 16.88 -4.75
C HIS A 237 8.47 16.58 -4.63
N LEU A 238 9.27 17.19 -5.51
CA LEU A 238 10.72 17.04 -5.55
C LEU A 238 11.38 18.41 -5.54
N ILE A 239 12.40 18.56 -4.71
CA ILE A 239 13.33 19.69 -4.77
C ILE A 239 14.66 19.13 -5.26
N ILE A 240 15.10 19.59 -6.43
CA ILE A 240 16.29 19.11 -7.11
C ILE A 240 17.29 20.26 -7.11
N TRP A 241 18.47 20.06 -6.55
CA TRP A 241 19.45 21.13 -6.46
C TRP A 241 20.88 20.66 -6.68
N SER A 242 21.70 21.58 -7.14
CA SER A 242 23.16 21.46 -7.25
C SER A 242 23.77 22.86 -7.08
N PRO A 243 25.10 23.02 -7.09
CA PRO A 243 25.73 24.33 -6.92
C PRO A 243 25.19 25.43 -7.85
N HIS A 244 24.78 25.11 -9.09
CA HIS A 244 24.35 26.11 -10.08
C HIS A 244 22.87 26.02 -10.49
N MET A 245 22.04 25.25 -9.78
CA MET A 245 20.61 25.13 -10.09
C MET A 245 19.78 24.74 -8.86
N LEU A 246 18.60 25.34 -8.73
CA LEU A 246 17.53 24.91 -7.85
C LEU A 246 16.25 24.77 -8.65
N LEU A 247 15.73 23.55 -8.73
CA LEU A 247 14.52 23.20 -9.44
C LEU A 247 13.51 22.58 -8.48
N TYR A 248 12.25 22.67 -8.89
CA TYR A 248 11.12 22.14 -8.17
C TYR A 248 10.20 21.39 -9.12
N SER A 249 9.70 20.25 -8.67
CA SER A 249 8.67 19.48 -9.37
C SER A 249 7.48 19.24 -8.43
N PRO A 250 6.26 19.64 -8.81
CA PRO A 250 5.07 19.36 -8.01
C PRO A 250 4.44 17.99 -8.30
N ASN A 251 4.92 17.25 -9.30
CA ASN A 251 4.24 16.07 -9.83
C ASN A 251 5.20 14.95 -10.26
N HIS A 252 6.06 14.51 -9.35
CA HIS A 252 6.91 13.33 -9.48
C HIS A 252 7.94 13.41 -10.61
N GLY A 253 8.39 14.61 -10.96
CA GLY A 253 9.39 14.83 -12.01
C GLY A 253 8.80 15.02 -13.42
N VAL A 254 7.47 14.99 -13.58
CA VAL A 254 6.82 15.20 -14.89
C VAL A 254 6.95 16.64 -15.36
N VAL A 255 6.69 17.61 -14.48
CA VAL A 255 6.91 19.03 -14.70
C VAL A 255 8.02 19.49 -13.76
N ILE A 256 9.00 20.19 -14.31
CA ILE A 256 10.13 20.72 -13.56
C ILE A 256 10.27 22.20 -13.90
N VAL A 257 10.25 23.03 -12.86
CA VAL A 257 10.36 24.48 -12.98
C VAL A 257 11.52 24.98 -12.12
N PRO A 258 12.20 26.07 -12.52
CA PRO A 258 13.18 26.70 -11.65
C PRO A 258 12.48 27.37 -10.47
N VAL A 259 13.22 27.55 -9.38
CA VAL A 259 12.75 28.34 -8.23
C VAL A 259 13.09 29.81 -8.45
N TYR A 260 12.08 30.68 -8.34
CA TYR A 260 12.21 32.11 -8.64
C TYR A 260 12.50 32.95 -7.40
N ILE A 261 13.15 34.09 -7.60
CA ILE A 261 13.41 35.11 -6.58
C ILE A 261 12.32 36.17 -6.65
N MET A 262 11.57 36.33 -5.56
CA MET A 262 10.47 37.28 -5.48
C MET A 262 10.99 38.72 -5.52
N GLY A 263 10.32 39.58 -6.30
CA GLY A 263 10.70 40.97 -6.47
C GLY A 263 11.75 41.22 -7.56
N GLU A 264 12.29 40.15 -8.16
CA GLU A 264 13.23 40.22 -9.28
C GLU A 264 12.62 39.54 -10.52
N GLU A 265 12.45 40.29 -11.61
CA GLU A 265 11.75 39.81 -12.80
C GLU A 265 12.56 38.68 -13.50
N ASN A 266 11.95 37.49 -13.61
CA ASN A 266 12.54 36.29 -14.22
C ASN A 266 13.88 35.83 -13.60
N ALA A 267 14.20 36.25 -12.38
CA ALA A 267 15.41 35.80 -11.68
C ALA A 267 15.18 34.44 -11.02
N THR A 268 16.07 33.49 -11.28
CA THR A 268 16.06 32.14 -10.71
C THR A 268 17.16 31.95 -9.68
N LEU A 269 16.97 31.05 -8.72
CA LEU A 269 17.99 30.71 -7.74
C LEU A 269 18.89 29.55 -8.23
N PRO A 270 20.23 29.63 -8.08
CA PRO A 270 21.01 30.74 -7.54
C PRO A 270 21.21 31.88 -8.57
N PRO A 271 21.51 33.11 -8.12
CA PRO A 271 21.88 34.21 -9.01
C PRO A 271 23.16 33.91 -9.80
N PRO A 272 23.41 34.60 -10.94
CA PRO A 272 24.64 34.41 -11.72
C PRO A 272 25.91 34.59 -10.88
N LYS A 273 26.89 33.70 -11.04
CA LYS A 273 28.20 33.67 -10.32
C LYS A 273 28.12 33.32 -8.83
N VAL A 274 26.94 33.02 -8.31
CA VAL A 274 26.73 32.54 -6.94
C VAL A 274 26.40 31.05 -6.99
N THR A 275 26.85 30.31 -5.98
CA THR A 275 26.58 28.86 -5.88
C THR A 275 25.77 28.53 -4.64
N ILE A 276 24.95 27.50 -4.71
CA ILE A 276 24.21 26.96 -3.57
C ILE A 276 25.15 26.10 -2.72
N LEU A 277 25.16 26.35 -1.42
CA LEU A 277 25.95 25.58 -0.45
C LEU A 277 25.11 24.54 0.26
N GLN A 278 23.86 24.86 0.57
CA GLN A 278 22.98 23.99 1.33
C GLN A 278 21.51 24.37 1.09
N VAL A 279 20.65 23.35 1.07
CA VAL A 279 19.20 23.47 1.04
C VAL A 279 18.62 22.68 2.21
N ALA A 280 17.71 23.29 2.96
CA ALA A 280 16.91 22.63 3.99
C ALA A 280 15.43 22.81 3.66
N THR A 281 14.61 21.82 4.01
CA THR A 281 13.17 21.83 3.76
C THR A 281 12.41 21.34 4.98
N ASP A 282 11.18 21.82 5.17
CA ASP A 282 10.24 21.23 6.11
C ASP A 282 9.25 20.30 5.38
N ASP A 283 8.33 19.70 6.13
CA ASP A 283 7.33 18.78 5.59
C ASP A 283 6.22 19.49 4.80
N ASN A 284 6.10 20.80 4.95
CA ASN A 284 5.03 21.63 4.41
C ASN A 284 5.45 22.46 3.18
N GLY A 285 6.69 22.26 2.72
CA GLY A 285 7.24 22.90 1.54
C GLY A 285 7.98 24.18 1.79
N ALA A 286 8.17 24.61 3.05
CA ALA A 286 9.14 25.66 3.32
C ALA A 286 10.54 25.18 2.92
N MET A 287 11.32 26.08 2.34
CA MET A 287 12.70 25.82 1.96
C MET A 287 13.61 26.96 2.41
N ALA A 288 14.81 26.63 2.83
CA ALA A 288 15.87 27.57 3.15
C ALA A 288 17.11 27.23 2.32
N VAL A 289 17.69 28.23 1.67
CA VAL A 289 18.81 28.06 0.73
C VAL A 289 19.92 29.01 1.11
N LEU A 290 21.09 28.45 1.44
CA LEU A 290 22.30 29.21 1.78
C LEU A 290 23.22 29.24 0.56
N THR A 291 23.65 30.44 0.17
CA THR A 291 24.51 30.65 -0.99
C THR A 291 25.96 31.00 -0.62
N SER A 292 26.87 30.90 -1.60
CA SER A 292 28.31 31.06 -1.40
C SER A 292 28.77 32.47 -1.01
N ASP A 293 27.92 33.46 -1.21
CA ASP A 293 28.09 34.85 -0.79
C ASP A 293 27.54 35.13 0.63
N GLY A 294 27.10 34.08 1.35
CA GLY A 294 26.61 34.18 2.73
C GLY A 294 25.17 34.66 2.86
N VAL A 295 24.43 34.72 1.75
CA VAL A 295 23.02 35.14 1.73
C VAL A 295 22.11 33.94 2.00
N LEU A 296 21.13 34.14 2.87
CA LEU A 296 20.06 33.16 3.12
C LEU A 296 18.81 33.55 2.33
N TYR A 297 18.25 32.58 1.60
CA TYR A 297 16.95 32.70 0.97
C TYR A 297 15.96 31.79 1.68
N TYR A 298 14.74 32.28 1.89
CA TYR A 298 13.61 31.51 2.38
C TYR A 298 12.54 31.44 1.31
N GLY A 299 11.95 30.27 1.09
CA GLY A 299 10.91 30.11 0.10
C GLY A 299 9.85 29.11 0.50
N ARG A 300 8.84 28.98 -0.35
CA ARG A 300 7.84 27.91 -0.27
C ARG A 300 7.67 27.22 -1.61
N ALA A 301 7.54 25.90 -1.55
CA ALA A 301 7.11 25.04 -2.62
C ALA A 301 5.57 24.97 -2.61
N GLY A 302 4.96 25.10 -3.78
CA GLY A 302 3.51 25.03 -3.99
C GLY A 302 3.20 24.92 -5.48
N LEU A 303 2.17 25.60 -5.95
CA LEU A 303 1.94 25.78 -7.40
C LEU A 303 3.06 26.57 -8.06
N GLU A 304 3.58 27.56 -7.32
CA GLU A 304 4.77 28.33 -7.68
C GLU A 304 5.82 28.12 -6.58
N ALA A 305 7.06 27.87 -6.99
CA ALA A 305 8.18 27.83 -6.07
C ALA A 305 8.91 29.16 -6.09
N THR A 306 8.77 29.92 -5.00
CA THR A 306 9.33 31.27 -4.88
C THR A 306 10.14 31.41 -3.60
N THR A 307 11.15 32.27 -3.66
CA THR A 307 12.06 32.56 -2.56
C THR A 307 12.21 34.07 -2.35
N VAL A 308 12.46 34.48 -1.12
CA VAL A 308 12.83 35.84 -0.73
C VAL A 308 14.20 35.83 -0.10
N ARG A 309 14.93 36.92 -0.32
CA ARG A 309 16.22 37.16 0.32
C ARG A 309 16.01 37.63 1.76
N PHE A 310 16.67 36.99 2.72
CA PHE A 310 16.79 37.49 4.08
C PHE A 310 17.93 38.49 4.21
N ALA A 311 17.77 39.45 5.13
CA ALA A 311 18.77 40.48 5.39
C ALA A 311 19.99 39.94 6.16
N SER A 312 19.80 38.88 6.94
CA SER A 312 20.84 38.26 7.76
C SER A 312 21.90 37.54 6.92
N VAL A 313 23.17 37.93 7.10
CA VAL A 313 24.34 37.20 6.57
C VAL A 313 24.71 36.08 7.55
N ILE A 314 24.94 34.87 7.02
CA ILE A 314 25.22 33.68 7.82
C ILE A 314 26.70 33.28 7.69
N ASP A 315 27.23 32.73 8.78
CA ASP A 315 28.57 32.16 8.80
C ASP A 315 28.67 30.97 7.82
N LEU A 316 29.69 31.03 6.96
CA LEU A 316 29.98 30.09 5.89
C LEU A 316 30.83 28.89 6.37
N SER A 317 30.89 28.65 7.68
CA SER A 317 31.56 27.46 8.23
C SER A 317 31.07 26.18 7.52
N LYS A 318 32.04 25.35 7.11
CA LYS A 318 31.79 24.12 6.35
C LYS A 318 31.07 23.03 7.16
N ASP A 319 31.05 23.17 8.48
CA ASP A 319 30.47 22.20 9.42
C ASP A 319 29.05 22.59 9.87
N ASN A 320 28.53 23.72 9.39
CA ASN A 320 27.19 24.17 9.72
C ASN A 320 26.11 23.40 8.95
N LEU A 321 25.00 23.11 9.62
CA LEU A 321 23.85 22.44 9.02
C LEU A 321 22.54 23.18 9.32
N MET A 322 21.74 23.45 8.29
CA MET A 322 20.39 24.00 8.39
C MET A 322 19.33 22.92 8.57
N LEU A 323 18.38 23.17 9.47
CA LEU A 323 17.13 22.41 9.57
C LEU A 323 15.98 23.31 10.05
N PHE A 324 14.75 22.92 9.72
CA PHE A 324 13.56 23.54 10.30
C PHE A 324 13.19 22.88 11.64
N SER A 325 12.81 23.70 12.60
CA SER A 325 12.18 23.28 13.85
C SER A 325 10.72 22.87 13.65
N ASP A 326 10.12 22.25 14.67
CA ASP A 326 8.71 21.87 14.67
C ASP A 326 7.76 23.09 14.51
N TYR A 327 8.24 24.30 14.82
CA TYR A 327 7.49 25.56 14.70
C TYR A 327 7.70 26.27 13.35
N GLY A 328 8.46 25.67 12.43
CA GLY A 328 8.75 26.24 11.11
C GLY A 328 9.79 27.37 11.14
N ASP A 329 10.49 27.57 12.25
CA ASP A 329 11.67 28.43 12.33
C ASP A 329 12.94 27.69 11.92
N LEU A 330 13.91 28.42 11.36
CA LEU A 330 15.14 27.85 10.85
C LEU A 330 16.19 27.78 11.96
N MET A 331 16.84 26.63 12.10
CA MET A 331 17.94 26.40 13.04
C MET A 331 19.20 26.05 12.26
N MET A 332 20.30 26.70 12.63
CA MET A 332 21.65 26.31 12.24
C MET A 332 22.26 25.53 13.39
N ILE A 333 22.85 24.37 13.10
CA ILE A 333 23.58 23.56 14.09
C ILE A 333 25.04 23.36 13.66
N GLN A 334 25.94 23.32 14.63
CA GLN A 334 27.35 22.99 14.43
C GLN A 334 27.80 22.00 15.51
N ALA A 335 28.37 20.87 15.10
CA ALA A 335 28.85 19.85 16.02
C ALA A 335 30.14 20.30 16.74
N ARG A 336 30.19 20.10 18.06
CA ARG A 336 31.33 20.40 18.94
C ARG A 336 31.68 19.19 19.79
N GLU A 337 32.96 18.86 19.90
CA GLU A 337 33.42 17.76 20.77
C GLU A 337 33.24 18.14 22.24
N ASP A 338 32.59 17.25 23.01
CA ASP A 338 32.59 17.33 24.48
C ASP A 338 33.63 16.35 25.04
N LEU A 339 34.75 16.92 25.47
CA LEU A 339 35.90 16.20 26.04
C LEU A 339 35.58 15.52 27.38
N LEU A 340 34.51 15.91 28.09
CA LEU A 340 34.15 15.37 29.41
C LEU A 340 33.28 14.11 29.32
N LEU A 341 32.42 14.01 28.30
CA LEU A 341 31.40 12.96 28.18
C LEU A 341 31.68 11.90 27.09
N ARG A 342 32.81 12.00 26.36
CA ARG A 342 33.02 11.24 25.10
C ARG A 342 31.82 11.36 24.14
N GLY A 343 31.17 12.52 24.17
CA GLY A 343 29.98 12.84 23.40
C GLY A 343 30.25 14.00 22.44
N VAL A 344 29.26 14.28 21.60
CA VAL A 344 29.25 15.43 20.69
C VAL A 344 28.07 16.32 21.08
N ASP A 345 28.38 17.56 21.41
CA ASP A 345 27.43 18.63 21.71
C ASP A 345 27.18 19.48 20.45
N PHE A 346 26.16 20.33 20.46
CA PHE A 346 25.80 21.14 19.30
C PHE A 346 25.61 22.61 19.67
N ASP A 347 26.26 23.49 18.91
CA ASP A 347 25.99 24.92 18.97
C ASP A 347 24.78 25.25 18.08
N HIS A 348 23.83 26.02 18.61
CA HIS A 348 22.58 26.34 17.93
C HIS A 348 22.44 27.84 17.66
N LYS A 349 22.00 28.19 16.46
CA LYS A 349 21.54 29.54 16.11
C LYS A 349 20.15 29.48 15.50
N VAL A 350 19.17 30.10 16.15
CA VAL A 350 17.78 30.15 15.68
C VAL A 350 17.55 31.43 14.87
N ILE A 351 16.91 31.28 13.71
CA ILE A 351 16.47 32.36 12.83
C ILE A 351 14.95 32.32 12.80
N ILE A 352 14.33 33.30 13.44
CA ILE A 352 12.86 33.43 13.49
C ILE A 352 12.39 33.91 12.13
N VAL A 353 11.76 33.00 11.37
CA VAL A 353 11.41 33.24 9.96
C VAL A 353 10.46 34.43 9.84
N GLN A 354 9.49 34.54 10.75
CA GLN A 354 8.50 35.62 10.71
C GLN A 354 9.15 37.00 10.87
N GLN A 355 10.16 37.11 11.73
CA GLN A 355 10.87 38.37 11.96
C GLN A 355 11.67 38.77 10.72
N GLU A 356 12.33 37.83 10.06
CA GLU A 356 13.08 38.11 8.83
C GLU A 356 12.16 38.46 7.65
N LEU A 357 10.98 37.84 7.54
CA LEU A 357 9.99 38.19 6.52
C LEU A 357 9.52 39.65 6.62
N THR A 358 9.41 40.22 7.83
CA THR A 358 9.05 41.65 8.00
C THR A 358 10.16 42.62 7.56
N ARG A 359 11.39 42.13 7.37
CA ARG A 359 12.57 42.94 7.02
C ARG A 359 12.95 42.83 5.54
N THR A 360 12.23 42.05 4.74
CA THR A 360 12.57 41.86 3.33
C THR A 360 12.36 43.14 2.53
N THR A 361 13.11 43.27 1.44
CA THR A 361 12.90 44.33 0.45
C THR A 361 12.78 43.69 -0.93
N PRO A 362 11.63 43.80 -1.61
CA PRO A 362 10.40 44.48 -1.19
C PRO A 362 9.71 43.79 0.01
N PRO A 363 8.83 44.50 0.75
CA PRO A 363 8.04 43.90 1.81
C PRO A 363 7.17 42.77 1.29
N VAL A 364 7.12 41.64 2.01
CA VAL A 364 6.21 40.54 1.69
C VAL A 364 4.76 41.04 1.83
N GLN A 365 3.93 40.80 0.82
CA GLN A 365 2.51 41.14 0.86
C GLN A 365 1.78 40.30 1.91
N SER A 366 0.61 40.75 2.36
CA SER A 366 -0.26 39.94 3.22
C SER A 366 -0.80 38.72 2.45
N CYS A 367 -1.04 37.61 3.15
CA CYS A 367 -1.65 36.43 2.55
C CYS A 367 -3.07 36.77 2.04
N PRO A 368 -3.45 36.35 0.81
CA PRO A 368 -4.78 36.60 0.25
C PRO A 368 -5.90 35.74 0.88
N VAL A 369 -5.59 34.96 1.91
CA VAL A 369 -6.51 34.07 2.61
C VAL A 369 -6.36 34.26 4.11
N GLU A 370 -7.48 34.37 4.82
CA GLU A 370 -7.54 34.52 6.28
C GLU A 370 -7.78 33.18 6.98
N GLN A 371 -8.49 32.26 6.31
CA GLN A 371 -8.75 30.93 6.84
C GLN A 371 -8.75 29.90 5.71
N PHE A 372 -8.12 28.75 5.94
CA PHE A 372 -8.13 27.61 5.02
C PHE A 372 -8.03 26.31 5.81
N HIS A 373 -9.08 25.50 5.80
CA HIS A 373 -9.13 24.25 6.54
C HIS A 373 -10.08 23.23 5.90
N SER A 374 -9.91 21.97 6.24
CA SER A 374 -10.84 20.89 5.86
C SER A 374 -10.98 19.87 6.97
N THR A 375 -12.00 19.02 6.85
CA THR A 375 -12.20 17.86 7.73
C THR A 375 -11.44 16.62 7.28
N PHE A 376 -10.80 16.66 6.10
CA PHE A 376 -10.12 15.52 5.48
C PHE A 376 -8.59 15.58 5.58
N ALA A 377 -8.04 16.68 6.10
CA ALA A 377 -6.60 16.91 6.09
C ALA A 377 -5.85 15.84 6.89
N GLY A 378 -4.97 15.09 6.23
CA GLY A 378 -4.19 14.00 6.83
C GLY A 378 -4.93 12.67 6.97
N GLU A 379 -6.19 12.60 6.55
CA GLU A 379 -7.01 11.39 6.64
C GLU A 379 -6.82 10.44 5.44
N LEU A 380 -7.05 9.15 5.68
CA LEU A 380 -7.06 8.10 4.68
C LEU A 380 -8.49 7.70 4.33
N PHE A 381 -8.84 7.80 3.05
CA PHE A 381 -10.13 7.36 2.53
C PHE A 381 -9.97 6.14 1.63
N TYR A 382 -11.02 5.32 1.57
CA TYR A 382 -11.07 4.16 0.71
C TYR A 382 -12.07 4.39 -0.41
N ILE A 383 -11.68 4.04 -1.63
CA ILE A 383 -12.61 4.00 -2.76
C ILE A 383 -12.54 2.62 -3.40
N ASP A 384 -13.66 1.90 -3.31
CA ASP A 384 -13.83 0.63 -4.00
C ASP A 384 -14.41 0.87 -5.41
N MET A 385 -14.55 -0.20 -6.19
CA MET A 385 -15.16 -0.15 -7.51
C MET A 385 -16.56 0.46 -7.47
N GLY A 386 -16.82 1.40 -8.38
CA GLY A 386 -18.09 2.12 -8.48
C GLY A 386 -18.45 3.04 -7.30
N SER A 387 -17.59 3.11 -6.27
CA SER A 387 -17.82 3.96 -5.09
C SER A 387 -17.37 5.40 -5.33
N THR A 388 -17.89 6.32 -4.52
CA THR A 388 -17.53 7.74 -4.53
C THR A 388 -17.05 8.19 -3.15
N VAL A 389 -16.18 9.18 -3.12
CA VAL A 389 -15.72 9.85 -1.89
C VAL A 389 -16.00 11.34 -2.03
N HIS A 390 -16.63 11.92 -1.01
CA HIS A 390 -16.89 13.36 -0.95
C HIS A 390 -15.97 14.01 0.08
N LEU A 391 -15.24 15.04 -0.36
CA LEU A 391 -14.36 15.84 0.46
C LEU A 391 -14.85 17.30 0.41
N SER A 392 -14.63 18.07 1.48
CA SER A 392 -14.94 19.50 1.48
C SER A 392 -13.85 20.31 2.18
N ALA A 393 -13.51 21.45 1.59
CA ALA A 393 -12.57 22.42 2.14
C ALA A 393 -13.26 23.78 2.27
N VAL A 394 -12.97 24.50 3.33
CA VAL A 394 -13.53 25.81 3.63
C VAL A 394 -12.43 26.85 3.58
N TYR A 395 -12.71 27.98 2.92
CA TYR A 395 -11.79 29.11 2.89
C TYR A 395 -12.49 30.46 3.00
N ILE A 396 -11.75 31.44 3.53
CA ILE A 396 -12.15 32.83 3.65
C ILE A 396 -11.07 33.69 2.98
N PRO A 397 -11.36 34.35 1.85
CA PRO A 397 -10.41 35.24 1.20
C PRO A 397 -10.27 36.55 1.99
N SER A 398 -9.07 37.14 1.95
CA SER A 398 -8.83 38.47 2.51
C SER A 398 -9.65 39.53 1.76
N PRO A 399 -10.10 40.61 2.44
CA PRO A 399 -10.86 41.68 1.80
C PRO A 399 -10.17 42.21 0.54
N LEU A 400 -10.95 42.37 -0.54
CA LEU A 400 -10.49 42.87 -1.84
C LEU A 400 -9.51 41.97 -2.61
N CYS A 401 -9.14 40.81 -2.08
CA CYS A 401 -8.36 39.80 -2.80
C CYS A 401 -9.28 38.81 -3.53
N LYS A 402 -8.98 38.52 -4.81
CA LYS A 402 -9.57 37.38 -5.51
C LYS A 402 -8.67 36.17 -5.28
N PHE A 403 -9.29 35.04 -4.95
CA PHE A 403 -8.57 33.85 -4.56
C PHE A 403 -9.27 32.59 -5.08
N PHE A 404 -8.50 31.62 -5.59
CA PHE A 404 -9.01 30.38 -6.18
C PHE A 404 -8.20 29.17 -5.66
N PRO A 405 -8.82 28.21 -4.96
CA PRO A 405 -8.18 26.95 -4.64
C PRO A 405 -8.06 26.08 -5.89
N LEU A 406 -7.01 25.27 -5.98
CA LEU A 406 -6.80 24.28 -7.05
C LEU A 406 -6.74 22.88 -6.45
N VAL A 407 -7.54 21.96 -7.00
CA VAL A 407 -7.50 20.55 -6.62
C VAL A 407 -6.63 19.77 -7.61
N THR A 408 -5.80 18.90 -7.08
CA THR A 408 -4.93 18.02 -7.86
C THR A 408 -5.05 16.59 -7.36
N VAL A 409 -5.00 15.63 -8.29
CA VAL A 409 -5.08 14.19 -8.00
C VAL A 409 -3.93 13.49 -8.70
N THR A 410 -3.21 12.63 -7.97
CA THR A 410 -2.00 11.99 -8.51
C THR A 410 -2.31 10.81 -9.44
N GLU A 411 -3.34 10.01 -9.14
CA GLU A 411 -3.77 8.86 -9.97
C GLU A 411 -5.05 9.19 -10.77
N SER A 412 -4.90 10.00 -11.82
CA SER A 412 -6.02 10.43 -12.67
C SER A 412 -6.52 9.35 -13.65
N LYS A 413 -5.84 8.20 -13.78
CA LYS A 413 -6.32 7.11 -14.65
C LYS A 413 -7.39 6.25 -13.97
N LEU A 414 -7.35 6.16 -12.65
CA LEU A 414 -8.29 5.37 -11.85
C LEU A 414 -9.33 6.23 -11.11
N LEU A 415 -9.14 7.55 -11.07
CA LEU A 415 -10.03 8.47 -10.37
C LEU A 415 -10.50 9.60 -11.29
N SER A 416 -11.80 9.85 -11.25
CA SER A 416 -12.42 11.06 -11.77
C SER A 416 -12.58 12.06 -10.63
N LEU A 417 -12.31 13.33 -10.94
CA LEU A 417 -12.45 14.47 -10.06
C LEU A 417 -13.56 15.38 -10.60
N ASP A 418 -14.52 15.71 -9.75
CA ASP A 418 -15.48 16.80 -9.96
C ASP A 418 -15.40 17.78 -8.79
N GLU A 419 -15.42 19.08 -9.06
CA GLU A 419 -15.23 20.12 -8.04
C GLU A 419 -16.23 21.25 -8.21
N LYS A 420 -16.75 21.73 -7.08
CA LYS A 420 -17.74 22.81 -7.05
C LYS A 420 -17.46 23.76 -5.89
N CYS A 421 -17.22 25.02 -6.21
CA CYS A 421 -17.13 26.08 -5.20
C CYS A 421 -18.51 26.70 -4.97
N VAL A 422 -18.93 26.82 -3.71
CA VAL A 422 -20.20 27.42 -3.29
C VAL A 422 -19.97 28.46 -2.19
N GLU A 423 -20.80 29.50 -2.18
CA GLU A 423 -20.84 30.48 -1.07
C GLU A 423 -21.50 29.81 0.15
N ASP A 424 -20.77 29.75 1.27
CA ASP A 424 -21.13 29.04 2.51
C ASP A 424 -21.37 30.03 3.67
N GLY A 425 -22.05 31.13 3.35
CA GLY A 425 -22.43 32.16 4.30
C GLY A 425 -21.42 33.30 4.44
N ILE A 426 -21.55 34.07 5.52
CA ILE A 426 -20.79 35.28 5.80
C ILE A 426 -20.28 35.20 7.24
N THR A 427 -19.05 35.62 7.50
CA THR A 427 -18.48 35.69 8.85
C THR A 427 -19.18 36.77 9.68
N THR A 428 -18.95 36.78 10.99
CA THR A 428 -19.43 37.85 11.89
C THR A 428 -18.91 39.24 11.50
N GLU A 429 -17.80 39.29 10.77
CA GLU A 429 -17.15 40.52 10.29
C GLU A 429 -17.66 40.98 8.91
N GLY A 430 -18.58 40.23 8.29
CA GLY A 430 -19.15 40.57 6.98
C GLY A 430 -18.37 40.01 5.77
N THR A 431 -17.35 39.19 6.00
CA THR A 431 -16.54 38.57 4.93
C THR A 431 -17.23 37.32 4.39
N LYS A 432 -17.26 37.14 3.06
CA LYS A 432 -17.85 35.94 2.44
C LYS A 432 -17.02 34.70 2.75
N LYS A 433 -17.70 33.63 3.13
CA LYS A 433 -17.14 32.30 3.35
C LYS A 433 -17.45 31.42 2.15
N TYR A 434 -16.49 30.61 1.72
CA TYR A 434 -16.66 29.68 0.61
C TYR A 434 -16.36 28.25 1.04
N ARG A 435 -17.05 27.30 0.40
CA ARG A 435 -16.82 25.88 0.53
C ARG A 435 -16.56 25.27 -0.84
N LEU A 436 -15.46 24.54 -0.95
CA LEU A 436 -15.10 23.73 -2.11
C LEU A 436 -15.54 22.30 -1.84
N ASP A 437 -16.58 21.86 -2.55
CA ASP A 437 -17.05 20.48 -2.54
C ASP A 437 -16.32 19.70 -3.64
N ILE A 438 -15.72 18.56 -3.26
CA ILE A 438 -14.89 17.72 -4.14
C ILE A 438 -15.49 16.33 -4.15
N GLU A 439 -15.85 15.83 -5.33
CA GLU A 439 -16.33 14.47 -5.53
C GLU A 439 -15.30 13.66 -6.31
N LEU A 440 -14.87 12.54 -5.72
CA LEU A 440 -13.97 11.58 -6.36
C LEU A 440 -14.76 10.33 -6.70
N LYS A 441 -14.63 9.85 -7.94
CA LYS A 441 -15.26 8.59 -8.39
C LYS A 441 -14.23 7.65 -8.93
N GLN A 442 -14.33 6.38 -8.56
CA GLN A 442 -13.50 5.34 -9.16
C GLN A 442 -13.90 5.17 -10.64
N LEU A 443 -12.92 5.27 -11.54
CA LEU A 443 -13.10 5.09 -12.97
C LEU A 443 -12.90 3.63 -13.35
N PHE A 444 -13.86 3.08 -14.07
CA PHE A 444 -13.72 1.82 -14.78
C PHE A 444 -13.34 2.09 -16.23
N PHE A 445 -12.10 1.77 -16.61
CA PHE A 445 -11.63 1.94 -17.99
C PHE A 445 -11.23 0.61 -18.62
N MET A 446 -11.70 0.38 -19.84
CA MET A 446 -11.27 -0.72 -20.70
C MET A 446 -10.19 -0.20 -21.66
N GLU A 447 -8.97 -0.70 -21.54
CA GLU A 447 -7.86 -0.39 -22.45
C GLU A 447 -8.02 -1.14 -23.77
N ALA A 448 -7.82 -0.46 -24.89
CA ALA A 448 -7.67 -1.13 -26.17
C ALA A 448 -6.29 -1.80 -26.25
N ALA A 449 -6.26 -3.13 -26.34
CA ALA A 449 -5.08 -3.92 -26.63
C ALA A 449 -5.35 -4.74 -27.89
N ASP A 450 -4.56 -4.55 -28.96
CA ASP A 450 -4.69 -5.26 -30.25
C ASP A 450 -6.10 -5.21 -30.88
N GLY A 451 -6.78 -4.05 -30.75
CA GLY A 451 -8.12 -3.86 -31.31
C GLY A 451 -9.27 -4.42 -30.47
N THR A 452 -9.00 -5.02 -29.31
CA THR A 452 -10.03 -5.45 -28.34
C THR A 452 -9.96 -4.65 -27.03
N LEU A 453 -11.12 -4.33 -26.45
CA LEU A 453 -11.25 -3.60 -25.19
C LEU A 453 -11.09 -4.57 -24.02
N LYS A 454 -10.04 -4.42 -23.21
CA LYS A 454 -9.76 -5.26 -22.04
C LYS A 454 -9.71 -4.42 -20.76
N PRO A 455 -10.17 -4.90 -19.60
CA PRO A 455 -9.99 -4.20 -18.33
C PRO A 455 -8.51 -3.91 -18.09
N SER A 456 -8.17 -2.68 -17.72
CA SER A 456 -6.77 -2.28 -17.53
C SER A 456 -6.07 -3.19 -16.50
N SER A 457 -4.78 -3.48 -16.70
CA SER A 457 -4.02 -4.25 -15.71
C SER A 457 -3.94 -3.52 -14.36
N SER A 458 -4.01 -2.18 -14.37
CA SER A 458 -4.13 -1.31 -13.20
C SER A 458 -5.46 -1.42 -12.46
N LEU A 459 -6.54 -1.92 -13.08
CA LEU A 459 -7.80 -2.21 -12.38
C LEU A 459 -7.72 -3.50 -11.56
N ARG A 460 -6.79 -4.39 -11.89
CA ARG A 460 -6.63 -5.67 -11.16
C ARG A 460 -5.96 -5.48 -9.81
N LYS A 461 -5.10 -4.47 -9.66
CA LYS A 461 -4.38 -4.14 -8.43
C LYS A 461 -4.82 -2.77 -7.93
N GLY A 462 -5.10 -2.65 -6.63
CA GLY A 462 -5.36 -1.34 -6.02
C GLY A 462 -4.15 -0.40 -6.14
N SER A 463 -4.36 0.89 -5.90
CA SER A 463 -3.35 1.95 -5.99
C SER A 463 -3.55 2.97 -4.87
N LEU A 464 -2.51 3.75 -4.55
CA LEU A 464 -2.61 4.90 -3.64
C LEU A 464 -2.61 6.19 -4.46
N SER A 465 -3.51 7.11 -4.13
CA SER A 465 -3.57 8.45 -4.70
C SER A 465 -3.52 9.50 -3.59
N THR A 466 -3.09 10.71 -3.93
CA THR A 466 -3.20 11.88 -3.04
C THR A 466 -4.04 12.93 -3.72
N VAL A 467 -4.99 13.50 -2.97
CA VAL A 467 -5.75 14.67 -3.36
C VAL A 467 -5.22 15.84 -2.57
N ALA A 468 -4.70 16.84 -3.27
CA ALA A 468 -4.17 18.05 -2.67
C ALA A 468 -4.97 19.26 -3.14
N VAL A 469 -5.43 20.06 -2.18
CA VAL A 469 -6.02 21.37 -2.41
C VAL A 469 -4.97 22.41 -2.04
N ASP A 470 -4.39 23.04 -3.05
CA ASP A 470 -3.44 24.13 -2.88
C ASP A 470 -4.07 25.47 -3.27
N LEU A 471 -3.40 26.55 -2.92
CA LEU A 471 -3.89 27.90 -3.01
C LEU A 471 -3.10 28.69 -4.07
N MET A 472 -3.79 29.22 -5.09
CA MET A 472 -3.16 30.11 -6.09
C MET A 472 -2.68 31.41 -5.44
N GLY A 473 -1.39 31.73 -5.56
CA GLY A 473 -0.79 32.88 -4.89
C GLY A 473 -0.31 32.61 -3.46
N ARG A 474 -0.33 31.35 -2.99
CA ARG A 474 0.35 30.92 -1.75
C ARG A 474 1.87 30.92 -1.95
N ASN A 475 2.44 32.11 -1.89
CA ASN A 475 3.88 32.31 -1.86
C ASN A 475 4.36 32.41 -0.40
N VAL A 476 5.55 32.99 -0.20
CA VAL A 476 6.14 33.24 1.12
C VAL A 476 5.24 34.02 2.10
N SER A 477 4.21 34.74 1.63
CA SER A 477 3.27 35.51 2.44
C SER A 477 2.34 34.66 3.31
N CYS A 478 2.05 33.44 2.87
CA CYS A 478 1.09 32.55 3.52
C CYS A 478 1.81 31.48 4.35
N LYS A 479 2.77 31.86 5.20
CA LYS A 479 3.57 30.90 6.00
C LYS A 479 2.71 29.89 6.75
N ASP A 480 1.59 30.35 7.33
CA ASP A 480 0.77 29.55 8.24
C ASP A 480 -0.26 28.66 7.53
N PHE A 481 -0.45 28.83 6.22
CA PHE A 481 -1.39 28.02 5.43
C PHE A 481 -0.64 26.97 4.61
N ASN A 482 -0.93 25.71 4.87
CA ASN A 482 -0.35 24.57 4.13
C ASN A 482 -1.40 24.01 3.15
N PRO A 483 -0.98 23.35 2.06
CA PRO A 483 -1.92 22.65 1.20
C PRO A 483 -2.65 21.57 1.99
N LEU A 484 -3.96 21.50 1.84
CA LEU A 484 -4.79 20.47 2.46
C LEU A 484 -4.66 19.18 1.65
N LYS A 485 -4.45 18.05 2.31
CA LYS A 485 -4.16 16.78 1.65
C LYS A 485 -5.02 15.66 2.22
N ALA A 486 -5.60 14.85 1.34
CA ALA A 486 -6.20 13.58 1.68
C ALA A 486 -5.48 12.46 0.93
N HIS A 487 -5.34 11.31 1.56
CA HIS A 487 -4.83 10.11 0.92
C HIS A 487 -6.00 9.20 0.55
N ILE A 488 -6.02 8.71 -0.69
CA ILE A 488 -7.09 7.85 -1.20
C ILE A 488 -6.48 6.50 -1.56
N LEU A 489 -6.90 5.46 -0.85
CA LEU A 489 -6.60 4.08 -1.19
C LEU A 489 -7.68 3.57 -2.14
N ILE A 490 -7.28 3.36 -3.40
CA ILE A 490 -8.11 2.73 -4.42
C ILE A 490 -7.98 1.23 -4.25
N GLY A 491 -8.97 0.62 -3.62
CA GLY A 491 -8.85 -0.76 -3.16
C GLY A 491 -9.94 -1.17 -2.19
N CYS A 492 -9.72 -2.30 -1.53
CA CYS A 492 -10.69 -2.88 -0.60
C CYS A 492 -10.76 -2.07 0.70
N PRO A 493 -11.95 -1.54 1.08
CA PRO A 493 -12.17 -0.98 2.40
C PRO A 493 -12.12 -2.08 3.47
N PRO A 494 -11.49 -1.85 4.64
CA PRO A 494 -11.23 -2.91 5.63
C PRO A 494 -12.51 -3.49 6.24
N GLY A 495 -13.60 -2.72 6.29
CA GLY A 495 -14.90 -3.19 6.81
C GLY A 495 -15.74 -4.00 5.81
N LYS A 496 -15.35 -4.06 4.53
CA LYS A 496 -16.20 -4.60 3.46
C LYS A 496 -16.10 -6.13 3.38
N HIS A 497 -17.23 -6.81 3.51
CA HIS A 497 -17.32 -8.27 3.51
C HIS A 497 -18.68 -8.77 3.03
N THR A 498 -18.78 -10.07 2.71
CA THR A 498 -20.03 -10.71 2.31
C THR A 498 -20.63 -11.59 3.41
N ARG A 499 -21.96 -11.62 3.45
CA ARG A 499 -22.75 -12.50 4.31
C ARG A 499 -23.75 -13.26 3.46
N VAL A 500 -24.17 -14.43 3.93
CA VAL A 500 -25.29 -15.16 3.32
C VAL A 500 -26.55 -14.87 4.12
N LEU A 501 -27.61 -14.50 3.42
CA LEU A 501 -28.94 -14.29 4.00
C LEU A 501 -29.50 -15.62 4.51
N LYS A 502 -30.01 -15.62 5.75
CA LYS A 502 -30.42 -16.82 6.51
C LYS A 502 -31.90 -16.81 6.89
N ASP A 503 -32.77 -16.77 5.89
CA ASP A 503 -34.22 -16.65 6.12
C ASP A 503 -34.84 -17.93 6.68
N ILE A 504 -34.47 -19.08 6.10
CA ILE A 504 -35.00 -20.40 6.47
C ILE A 504 -33.83 -21.31 6.84
N THR A 505 -33.67 -21.53 8.14
CA THR A 505 -32.65 -22.42 8.69
C THR A 505 -33.28 -23.62 9.39
N THR A 506 -32.50 -24.67 9.58
CA THR A 506 -32.87 -25.84 10.38
C THR A 506 -33.27 -25.46 11.81
N CYS A 507 -32.61 -24.45 12.39
CA CYS A 507 -32.92 -23.92 13.72
C CYS A 507 -34.31 -23.26 13.76
N THR A 508 -34.61 -22.39 12.79
CA THR A 508 -35.93 -21.72 12.72
C THR A 508 -37.09 -22.69 12.43
N LYS A 509 -36.81 -23.81 11.76
CA LYS A 509 -37.80 -24.84 11.44
C LYS A 509 -37.84 -25.99 12.45
N GLY A 510 -37.01 -25.95 13.49
CA GLY A 510 -36.95 -26.96 14.55
C GLY A 510 -36.38 -28.32 14.11
N THR A 511 -35.70 -28.40 12.96
CA THR A 511 -35.01 -29.62 12.52
C THR A 511 -33.78 -29.92 13.39
N PHE A 512 -33.06 -28.85 13.78
CA PHE A 512 -32.01 -28.90 14.78
C PHE A 512 -32.26 -27.77 15.78
N THR A 513 -31.83 -27.95 17.02
CA THR A 513 -31.76 -26.85 18.01
C THR A 513 -30.34 -26.30 18.04
N GLN A 514 -30.19 -25.03 18.44
CA GLN A 514 -28.88 -24.40 18.58
C GLN A 514 -28.02 -25.14 19.62
N GLU A 515 -28.63 -25.61 20.71
CA GLU A 515 -27.99 -26.40 21.77
C GLU A 515 -27.42 -27.72 21.23
N GLN A 516 -28.21 -28.45 20.42
CA GLN A 516 -27.74 -29.69 19.77
C GLN A 516 -26.52 -29.47 18.88
N LEU A 517 -26.47 -28.35 18.16
CA LEU A 517 -25.33 -28.01 17.29
C LEU A 517 -24.11 -27.49 18.07
N GLN A 518 -24.29 -27.05 19.32
CA GLN A 518 -23.21 -26.62 20.23
C GLN A 518 -22.58 -27.80 20.98
N ASP A 519 -23.32 -28.88 21.22
CA ASP A 519 -22.86 -30.05 22.00
C ASP A 519 -22.05 -31.05 21.16
N ASN A 520 -20.84 -30.66 20.73
CA ASN A 520 -19.91 -31.51 19.98
C ASN A 520 -20.56 -32.25 18.80
N PHE A 521 -21.48 -31.58 18.11
CA PHE A 521 -22.23 -32.18 17.01
C PHE A 521 -21.27 -32.68 15.93
N SER A 522 -21.50 -33.89 15.44
CA SER A 522 -20.75 -34.44 14.33
C SER A 522 -21.65 -35.11 13.32
N TYR A 523 -21.22 -35.11 12.07
CA TYR A 523 -21.90 -35.78 10.97
C TYR A 523 -20.90 -36.54 10.11
N VAL A 524 -21.42 -37.49 9.34
CA VAL A 524 -20.61 -38.39 8.51
C VAL A 524 -20.90 -38.13 7.04
N ILE A 525 -19.84 -37.95 6.26
CA ILE A 525 -19.89 -37.87 4.80
C ILE A 525 -19.46 -39.24 4.25
N PRO A 526 -20.34 -39.96 3.52
CA PRO A 526 -20.01 -41.27 2.97
C PRO A 526 -18.88 -41.19 1.94
N LYS A 527 -17.98 -42.18 1.90
CA LYS A 527 -16.87 -42.25 0.92
C LYS A 527 -17.28 -42.20 -0.56
N ALA A 528 -18.55 -42.48 -0.85
CA ALA A 528 -19.06 -42.48 -2.21
C ALA A 528 -19.30 -41.07 -2.80
N VAL A 529 -19.30 -40.02 -1.96
CA VAL A 529 -19.76 -38.68 -2.36
C VAL A 529 -18.74 -37.56 -2.21
N TYR A 530 -17.50 -37.87 -1.80
CA TYR A 530 -16.44 -36.87 -1.63
C TYR A 530 -15.08 -37.32 -2.17
N ASP A 531 -14.24 -36.35 -2.54
CA ASP A 531 -12.84 -36.56 -2.94
C ASP A 531 -11.90 -35.89 -1.92
N PRO A 532 -11.04 -36.65 -1.21
CA PRO A 532 -10.11 -36.07 -0.22
C PRO A 532 -9.12 -35.04 -0.80
N GLN A 533 -8.91 -35.04 -2.12
CA GLN A 533 -8.04 -34.08 -2.80
C GLN A 533 -8.81 -32.95 -3.51
N HIS A 534 -10.14 -32.89 -3.36
CA HIS A 534 -11.01 -31.87 -3.97
C HIS A 534 -10.93 -31.82 -5.51
N LEU A 535 -10.51 -32.91 -6.17
CA LEU A 535 -10.34 -32.98 -7.62
C LEU A 535 -11.60 -33.53 -8.35
N PHE A 536 -12.71 -33.69 -7.63
CA PHE A 536 -13.98 -34.18 -8.17
C PHE A 536 -13.87 -35.56 -8.82
N ARG A 537 -13.04 -36.46 -8.27
CA ARG A 537 -12.87 -37.84 -8.79
C ARG A 537 -13.78 -38.82 -8.06
N PRO A 538 -14.75 -39.45 -8.74
CA PRO A 538 -15.63 -40.40 -8.10
C PRO A 538 -14.90 -41.61 -7.51
N GLY A 539 -15.23 -41.97 -6.28
CA GLY A 539 -14.72 -43.18 -5.62
C GLY A 539 -13.26 -43.12 -5.16
N SER A 540 -12.68 -41.92 -5.00
CA SER A 540 -11.29 -41.75 -4.53
C SER A 540 -11.12 -41.95 -3.02
N ALA A 541 -12.18 -41.80 -2.21
CA ALA A 541 -12.12 -41.95 -0.76
C ALA A 541 -12.10 -43.42 -0.31
N SER A 542 -11.25 -43.74 0.67
CA SER A 542 -11.10 -45.10 1.22
C SER A 542 -12.06 -45.40 2.38
N SER A 543 -12.49 -44.38 3.14
CA SER A 543 -13.33 -44.48 4.33
C SER A 543 -14.33 -43.33 4.41
N ASP A 544 -15.36 -43.46 5.24
CA ASP A 544 -16.27 -42.35 5.52
C ASP A 544 -15.55 -41.26 6.33
N LEU A 545 -15.96 -40.01 6.13
CA LEU A 545 -15.36 -38.83 6.75
C LEU A 545 -16.22 -38.33 7.91
N HIS A 546 -15.65 -38.28 9.10
CA HIS A 546 -16.30 -37.75 10.31
C HIS A 546 -15.95 -36.26 10.49
N ILE A 547 -16.96 -35.40 10.49
CA ILE A 547 -16.78 -33.95 10.64
C ILE A 547 -17.37 -33.49 11.97
N SER A 548 -16.57 -32.77 12.75
CA SER A 548 -17.07 -31.99 13.90
C SER A 548 -17.61 -30.66 13.40
N TYR A 549 -18.87 -30.36 13.73
CA TYR A 549 -19.57 -29.16 13.27
C TYR A 549 -19.30 -27.97 14.19
N SER A 550 -18.82 -26.88 13.61
CA SER A 550 -18.62 -25.62 14.33
C SER A 550 -19.77 -24.66 14.04
N ILE A 551 -20.69 -24.51 14.99
CA ILE A 551 -21.78 -23.52 14.88
C ILE A 551 -21.27 -22.08 14.93
N THR A 552 -20.13 -21.81 15.56
CA THR A 552 -19.53 -20.47 15.56
C THR A 552 -19.07 -20.07 14.18
N ASP A 553 -18.56 -21.02 13.40
CA ASP A 553 -18.00 -20.75 12.07
C ASP A 553 -19.06 -20.86 10.97
N TYR A 554 -19.98 -21.83 11.09
CA TYR A 554 -20.96 -22.15 10.04
C TYR A 554 -22.39 -21.68 10.35
N PHE A 555 -22.66 -21.25 11.58
CA PHE A 555 -23.99 -20.85 12.08
C PHE A 555 -25.04 -21.97 11.96
N CYS A 556 -26.33 -21.65 12.03
CA CYS A 556 -27.38 -22.63 11.75
C CYS A 556 -27.48 -22.93 10.24
N PRO A 557 -27.50 -24.21 9.82
CA PRO A 557 -27.60 -24.58 8.41
C PRO A 557 -28.86 -24.05 7.74
N LEU A 558 -28.70 -23.56 6.50
CA LEU A 558 -29.82 -23.25 5.60
C LEU A 558 -30.58 -24.55 5.28
N LEU A 559 -31.90 -24.51 5.31
CA LEU A 559 -32.72 -25.69 5.04
C LEU A 559 -33.16 -25.71 3.58
N VAL A 560 -32.73 -26.72 2.82
CA VAL A 560 -33.00 -26.82 1.36
C VAL A 560 -33.60 -28.17 1.02
N TYR A 561 -34.67 -28.18 0.24
CA TYR A 561 -35.28 -29.42 -0.25
C TYR A 561 -34.50 -29.94 -1.46
N HIS A 562 -34.17 -31.23 -1.48
CA HIS A 562 -33.24 -31.79 -2.48
C HIS A 562 -33.65 -31.52 -3.94
N ASP A 563 -34.94 -31.59 -4.25
CA ASP A 563 -35.48 -31.42 -5.61
C ASP A 563 -35.86 -29.96 -5.94
N THR A 564 -35.35 -28.99 -5.19
CA THR A 564 -35.61 -27.56 -5.44
C THR A 564 -34.34 -26.87 -5.95
N PRO A 565 -34.35 -26.30 -7.18
CA PRO A 565 -33.25 -25.49 -7.67
C PRO A 565 -32.95 -24.33 -6.73
N TRP A 566 -31.74 -24.28 -6.20
CA TRP A 566 -31.37 -23.40 -5.09
C TRP A 566 -30.15 -22.54 -5.41
N ILE A 567 -30.06 -21.35 -4.80
CA ILE A 567 -28.91 -20.45 -4.90
C ILE A 567 -28.78 -19.68 -3.58
N PRO A 568 -27.57 -19.49 -3.04
CA PRO A 568 -27.39 -18.65 -1.86
C PRO A 568 -27.63 -17.18 -2.20
N SER A 569 -28.41 -16.49 -1.36
CA SER A 569 -28.54 -15.03 -1.44
C SER A 569 -27.39 -14.39 -0.68
N LEU A 570 -26.55 -13.64 -1.40
CA LEU A 570 -25.36 -12.99 -0.86
C LEU A 570 -25.63 -11.51 -0.63
N GLU A 571 -25.21 -11.00 0.52
CA GLU A 571 -25.31 -9.61 0.91
C GLU A 571 -23.92 -9.00 1.08
N LEU A 572 -23.75 -7.76 0.67
CA LEU A 572 -22.55 -6.97 0.87
C LEU A 572 -22.74 -6.06 2.08
N TRP A 573 -21.78 -6.09 3.00
CA TRP A 573 -21.80 -5.32 4.24
C TRP A 573 -20.51 -4.50 4.36
N ASN A 574 -20.61 -3.32 4.97
CA ASN A 574 -19.47 -2.52 5.41
C ASN A 574 -19.55 -2.32 6.93
N GLY A 575 -18.71 -3.03 7.68
CA GLY A 575 -18.85 -3.11 9.13
C GLY A 575 -20.20 -3.73 9.53
N ASN A 576 -21.09 -2.93 10.12
CA ASN A 576 -22.42 -3.38 10.51
C ASN A 576 -23.54 -2.81 9.62
N GLU A 577 -23.19 -2.12 8.55
CA GLU A 577 -24.17 -1.53 7.63
C GLU A 577 -24.34 -2.41 6.40
N PHE A 578 -25.61 -2.74 6.10
CA PHE A 578 -25.97 -3.40 4.85
C PHE A 578 -25.78 -2.42 3.70
N VAL A 579 -25.08 -2.84 2.65
CA VAL A 579 -24.84 -2.03 1.45
C VAL A 579 -25.84 -2.41 0.37
N GLU A 580 -25.80 -3.65 -0.09
CA GLU A 580 -26.65 -4.16 -1.16
C GLU A 580 -26.65 -5.70 -1.24
N GLN A 581 -27.53 -6.26 -2.05
CA GLN A 581 -27.48 -7.67 -2.44
C GLN A 581 -26.48 -7.85 -3.59
N VAL A 582 -25.61 -8.85 -3.49
CA VAL A 582 -24.54 -9.07 -4.48
C VAL A 582 -25.13 -9.51 -5.82
N SER A 583 -24.98 -8.67 -6.84
CA SER A 583 -25.42 -8.92 -8.22
C SER A 583 -24.32 -9.44 -9.15
N ALA A 584 -23.16 -9.80 -8.58
CA ALA A 584 -21.97 -10.22 -9.32
C ALA A 584 -21.86 -11.73 -9.50
N ASP A 585 -21.00 -12.13 -10.44
CA ASP A 585 -20.63 -13.53 -10.65
C ASP A 585 -19.85 -14.08 -9.46
N PHE A 586 -20.28 -15.23 -8.97
CA PHE A 586 -19.62 -15.96 -7.89
C PHE A 586 -19.54 -17.45 -8.19
N VAL A 587 -18.61 -18.11 -7.53
CA VAL A 587 -18.43 -19.56 -7.59
C VAL A 587 -18.48 -20.13 -6.17
N MET A 588 -18.81 -21.40 -6.07
CA MET A 588 -18.83 -22.10 -4.80
C MET A 588 -18.24 -23.50 -4.92
N PHE A 589 -17.62 -23.95 -3.84
CA PHE A 589 -17.13 -25.31 -3.68
C PHE A 589 -17.46 -25.83 -2.27
N GLU A 590 -17.62 -27.14 -2.15
CA GLU A 590 -17.84 -27.78 -0.85
C GLU A 590 -16.50 -28.03 -0.15
N VAL A 591 -16.39 -27.55 1.09
CA VAL A 591 -15.13 -27.45 1.84
C VAL A 591 -14.54 -28.83 2.19
N ASN A 592 -15.39 -29.84 2.37
CA ASN A 592 -14.99 -31.21 2.69
C ASN A 592 -14.79 -32.08 1.44
N GLY A 593 -14.89 -31.51 0.24
CA GLY A 593 -14.64 -32.19 -1.03
C GLY A 593 -15.84 -32.98 -1.57
N MET A 594 -17.05 -32.75 -1.05
CA MET A 594 -18.25 -33.35 -1.63
C MET A 594 -18.47 -32.85 -3.06
N TYR A 595 -18.77 -33.76 -3.99
CA TYR A 595 -18.99 -33.45 -5.41
C TYR A 595 -20.38 -33.85 -5.92
N ASN A 596 -21.24 -34.36 -5.03
CA ASN A 596 -22.56 -34.89 -5.39
C ASN A 596 -23.61 -33.78 -5.55
N TYR A 597 -23.29 -32.65 -6.18
CA TYR A 597 -24.26 -31.60 -6.54
C TYR A 597 -24.02 -31.15 -7.98
N GLN A 598 -25.03 -30.57 -8.60
CA GLN A 598 -25.00 -30.20 -10.02
C GLN A 598 -25.47 -28.76 -10.23
N TYR A 599 -25.28 -28.25 -11.44
CA TYR A 599 -25.76 -26.94 -11.86
C TYR A 599 -26.90 -27.10 -12.87
N LEU A 600 -27.90 -26.23 -12.78
CA LEU A 600 -29.12 -26.29 -13.58
C LEU A 600 -28.87 -25.97 -15.06
N GLN A 601 -27.93 -25.07 -15.37
CA GLN A 601 -27.65 -24.66 -16.74
C GLN A 601 -26.40 -25.34 -17.30
N SER A 602 -26.46 -25.75 -18.56
CA SER A 602 -25.29 -26.05 -19.37
C SER A 602 -24.58 -24.76 -19.84
N VAL A 603 -23.40 -24.90 -20.43
CA VAL A 603 -22.66 -23.79 -21.05
C VAL A 603 -23.47 -23.16 -22.20
N GLU A 604 -24.18 -23.98 -22.97
CA GLU A 604 -25.08 -23.52 -24.03
C GLU A 604 -26.29 -22.76 -23.49
N ASP A 605 -26.96 -23.28 -22.44
CA ASP A 605 -28.09 -22.62 -21.80
C ASP A 605 -27.71 -21.26 -21.17
N ALA A 606 -26.47 -21.19 -20.67
CA ALA A 606 -25.86 -19.96 -20.18
C ALA A 606 -25.52 -18.98 -21.31
N LYS A 607 -25.67 -19.36 -22.59
CA LYS A 607 -25.36 -18.60 -23.80
C LYS A 607 -23.91 -18.14 -23.86
N CYS A 608 -22.98 -18.99 -23.45
CA CYS A 608 -21.56 -18.65 -23.50
C CYS A 608 -21.06 -18.54 -24.95
N VAL A 609 -20.14 -17.59 -25.18
CA VAL A 609 -19.47 -17.40 -26.48
C VAL A 609 -18.13 -18.14 -26.51
N SER A 610 -17.49 -18.27 -25.34
CA SER A 610 -16.24 -19.00 -25.13
C SER A 610 -16.40 -20.08 -24.06
N GLN A 611 -15.50 -21.06 -24.04
CA GLN A 611 -15.51 -22.12 -23.03
C GLN A 611 -15.25 -21.52 -21.63
N PRO A 612 -16.18 -21.64 -20.67
CA PRO A 612 -15.95 -21.16 -19.30
C PRO A 612 -14.89 -21.98 -18.56
N GLN A 613 -14.26 -21.34 -17.59
CA GLN A 613 -13.44 -22.01 -16.58
C GLN A 613 -14.33 -22.90 -15.69
N ASN A 614 -13.73 -23.96 -15.14
CA ASN A 614 -14.36 -24.84 -14.16
C ASN A 614 -13.36 -25.22 -13.05
N TRP A 615 -13.85 -25.73 -11.92
CA TRP A 615 -13.01 -26.06 -10.77
C TRP A 615 -11.88 -27.04 -11.10
N THR A 616 -12.18 -28.12 -11.83
CA THR A 616 -11.19 -29.12 -12.23
C THR A 616 -10.06 -28.51 -13.07
N SER A 617 -10.39 -27.59 -13.98
CA SER A 617 -9.42 -26.92 -14.84
C SER A 617 -8.55 -25.91 -14.09
N LEU A 618 -9.06 -25.29 -13.03
CA LEU A 618 -8.30 -24.30 -12.24
C LEU A 618 -7.46 -24.95 -11.15
N LEU A 619 -7.96 -26.02 -10.53
CA LEU A 619 -7.19 -26.79 -9.56
C LEU A 619 -6.02 -27.51 -10.22
N SER A 620 -6.19 -28.03 -11.43
CA SER A 620 -5.11 -28.70 -12.18
C SER A 620 -3.98 -27.76 -12.63
N GLN A 621 -4.21 -26.44 -12.66
CA GLN A 621 -3.16 -25.45 -12.95
C GLN A 621 -2.19 -25.24 -11.77
N GLN A 622 -2.58 -25.64 -10.55
CA GLN A 622 -1.73 -25.52 -9.37
C GLN A 622 -0.80 -26.73 -9.28
N GLN A 623 0.52 -26.51 -9.48
CA GLN A 623 1.52 -27.58 -9.52
C GLN A 623 1.81 -28.23 -8.16
N TYR A 624 1.59 -27.51 -7.06
CA TYR A 624 1.86 -27.96 -5.70
C TYR A 624 0.60 -27.72 -4.85
N GLU A 625 0.05 -28.79 -4.28
CA GLU A 625 -1.12 -28.79 -3.37
C GLU A 625 -2.32 -27.95 -3.89
N PRO A 626 -3.17 -28.53 -4.76
CA PRO A 626 -4.38 -27.87 -5.24
C PRO A 626 -5.25 -27.36 -4.08
N ASN A 627 -5.49 -26.05 -4.05
CA ASN A 627 -6.23 -25.37 -3.00
C ASN A 627 -7.38 -24.56 -3.61
N PRO A 628 -8.65 -24.99 -3.42
CA PRO A 628 -9.82 -24.29 -3.92
C PRO A 628 -9.95 -22.83 -3.47
N ASN A 629 -9.40 -22.47 -2.30
CA ASN A 629 -9.46 -21.10 -1.77
C ASN A 629 -8.64 -20.09 -2.59
N THR A 630 -7.67 -20.55 -3.37
CA THR A 630 -6.78 -19.70 -4.17
C THR A 630 -6.82 -20.04 -5.67
N ALA A 631 -7.43 -21.17 -6.04
CA ALA A 631 -7.49 -21.64 -7.42
C ALA A 631 -8.39 -20.78 -8.32
N TRP A 632 -9.54 -20.31 -7.82
CA TRP A 632 -10.46 -19.46 -8.58
C TRP A 632 -10.73 -18.16 -7.83
N THR A 633 -10.27 -17.05 -8.41
CA THR A 633 -10.36 -15.73 -7.79
C THR A 633 -10.68 -14.68 -8.84
N ARG A 634 -11.01 -13.46 -8.39
CA ARG A 634 -11.16 -12.31 -9.30
C ARG A 634 -9.96 -12.03 -10.19
N ASN A 635 -8.75 -12.45 -9.78
CA ASN A 635 -7.53 -12.16 -10.52
C ASN A 635 -7.37 -13.03 -11.78
N ASN A 636 -7.99 -14.22 -11.80
CA ASN A 636 -7.89 -15.17 -12.91
C ASN A 636 -9.24 -15.51 -13.57
N TYR A 637 -10.37 -15.02 -13.04
CA TYR A 637 -11.68 -15.20 -13.64
C TYR A 637 -11.78 -14.54 -15.03
N LYS A 638 -12.38 -15.27 -15.96
CA LYS A 638 -12.75 -14.81 -17.30
C LYS A 638 -14.22 -15.12 -17.54
N SER A 639 -14.99 -14.10 -17.90
CA SER A 639 -16.39 -14.31 -18.27
C SER A 639 -16.48 -15.12 -19.56
N CYS A 640 -17.40 -16.08 -19.62
CA CYS A 640 -17.66 -16.85 -20.84
C CYS A 640 -18.35 -16.03 -21.95
N LYS A 641 -18.72 -14.78 -21.63
CA LYS A 641 -19.25 -13.81 -22.59
C LYS A 641 -18.15 -13.08 -23.36
N ASP A 642 -16.90 -13.21 -22.92
CA ASP A 642 -15.75 -12.66 -23.62
C ASP A 642 -15.47 -13.45 -24.90
N SER A 643 -15.47 -12.75 -26.04
CA SER A 643 -15.18 -13.33 -27.36
C SER A 643 -13.71 -13.71 -27.54
N ASP A 644 -12.80 -13.13 -26.74
CA ASP A 644 -11.36 -13.44 -26.76
C ASP A 644 -11.03 -14.69 -25.92
N GLY A 645 -12.04 -15.36 -25.37
CA GLY A 645 -11.89 -16.58 -24.59
C GLY A 645 -11.53 -17.82 -25.43
N PRO A 646 -11.23 -18.95 -24.78
CA PRO A 646 -10.98 -20.21 -25.46
C PRO A 646 -12.21 -20.65 -26.28
N PRO A 647 -12.01 -21.35 -27.42
CA PRO A 647 -13.11 -21.79 -28.27
C PRO A 647 -14.06 -22.69 -27.47
N LEU A 648 -15.36 -22.54 -27.72
CA LEU A 648 -16.39 -23.37 -27.10
C LEU A 648 -16.28 -24.80 -27.66
N THR A 649 -15.83 -25.74 -26.83
CA THR A 649 -15.61 -27.14 -27.22
C THR A 649 -16.63 -28.11 -26.63
N ASP A 650 -17.22 -27.74 -25.49
CA ASP A 650 -18.19 -28.57 -24.76
C ASP A 650 -19.39 -27.72 -24.31
N PRO A 651 -20.42 -27.59 -25.17
CA PRO A 651 -21.62 -26.82 -24.87
C PRO A 651 -22.51 -27.46 -23.80
N GLU A 652 -22.46 -28.78 -23.65
CA GLU A 652 -23.29 -29.57 -22.71
C GLU A 652 -22.69 -29.61 -21.29
N ALA A 653 -21.43 -29.19 -21.12
CA ALA A 653 -20.81 -29.09 -19.82
C ALA A 653 -21.64 -28.23 -18.85
N GLN A 654 -21.56 -28.55 -17.56
CA GLN A 654 -22.24 -27.77 -16.52
C GLN A 654 -21.60 -26.40 -16.35
N TYR A 655 -22.44 -25.36 -16.33
CA TYR A 655 -22.00 -23.99 -16.07
C TYR A 655 -21.86 -23.76 -14.56
N GLN A 656 -20.63 -23.65 -14.06
CA GLN A 656 -20.35 -23.61 -12.61
C GLN A 656 -20.36 -22.20 -12.00
N VAL A 657 -20.54 -21.16 -12.81
CA VAL A 657 -20.61 -19.77 -12.35
C VAL A 657 -22.07 -19.43 -12.03
N LEU A 658 -22.30 -18.86 -10.85
CA LEU A 658 -23.60 -18.47 -10.36
C LEU A 658 -23.71 -16.95 -10.31
N ASN A 659 -24.89 -16.45 -10.62
CA ASN A 659 -25.24 -15.04 -10.47
C ASN A 659 -26.75 -14.94 -10.19
N MET A 660 -27.15 -14.14 -9.21
CA MET A 660 -28.56 -13.97 -8.81
C MET A 660 -29.46 -13.50 -9.97
N GLY A 661 -28.92 -12.72 -10.91
CA GLY A 661 -29.63 -12.27 -12.12
C GLY A 661 -29.81 -13.34 -13.20
N THR A 662 -29.21 -14.53 -13.04
CA THR A 662 -29.29 -15.63 -14.02
C THR A 662 -30.26 -16.72 -13.56
N ARG A 663 -30.56 -17.67 -14.45
CA ARG A 663 -31.38 -18.85 -14.13
C ARG A 663 -30.58 -19.99 -13.51
N ASN A 664 -29.24 -19.91 -13.49
CA ASN A 664 -28.41 -21.00 -12.99
C ASN A 664 -28.61 -21.20 -11.49
N ARG A 665 -28.74 -22.46 -11.07
CA ARG A 665 -29.04 -22.87 -9.69
C ARG A 665 -28.29 -24.15 -9.38
N VAL A 666 -28.02 -24.38 -8.11
CA VAL A 666 -27.51 -25.65 -7.58
C VAL A 666 -28.67 -26.64 -7.47
N LEU A 667 -28.41 -27.87 -7.89
CA LEU A 667 -29.30 -29.02 -7.80
C LEU A 667 -28.67 -30.05 -6.86
N PHE A 668 -29.44 -30.48 -5.87
CA PHE A 668 -29.02 -31.55 -4.98
C PHE A 668 -29.64 -32.88 -5.43
N PRO A 669 -28.90 -33.99 -5.35
CA PRO A 669 -29.44 -35.30 -5.68
C PRO A 669 -30.37 -35.76 -4.54
N ASN A 670 -30.98 -36.93 -4.71
CA ASN A 670 -31.73 -37.62 -3.66
C ASN A 670 -30.78 -38.06 -2.50
N TYR A 671 -30.31 -37.09 -1.70
CA TYR A 671 -29.38 -37.23 -0.60
C TYR A 671 -29.79 -36.30 0.56
N ASN A 672 -29.92 -36.86 1.77
CA ASN A 672 -30.11 -36.07 2.98
C ASN A 672 -28.76 -35.90 3.68
N GLY A 673 -28.35 -34.67 3.95
CA GLY A 673 -27.09 -34.43 4.65
C GLY A 673 -26.67 -32.97 4.72
N MET A 674 -25.58 -32.74 5.44
CA MET A 674 -24.95 -31.42 5.57
C MET A 674 -23.93 -31.20 4.46
N TYR A 675 -23.92 -29.98 3.96
CA TYR A 675 -22.92 -29.43 3.03
C TYR A 675 -22.35 -28.17 3.66
N VAL A 676 -21.04 -27.98 3.57
CA VAL A 676 -20.39 -26.72 3.96
C VAL A 676 -19.80 -26.09 2.70
N PHE A 677 -20.39 -24.99 2.27
CA PHE A 677 -19.95 -24.29 1.08
C PHE A 677 -19.13 -23.07 1.44
N ARG A 678 -18.07 -22.85 0.66
CA ARG A 678 -17.40 -21.56 0.57
C ARG A 678 -17.73 -20.92 -0.77
N VAL A 679 -18.24 -19.69 -0.72
CA VAL A 679 -18.49 -18.86 -1.88
C VAL A 679 -17.36 -17.86 -2.06
N ILE A 680 -17.00 -17.61 -3.32
CA ILE A 680 -16.03 -16.61 -3.74
C ILE A 680 -16.68 -15.75 -4.82
N VAL A 681 -16.80 -14.44 -4.60
CA VAL A 681 -17.19 -13.50 -5.66
C VAL A 681 -15.99 -13.33 -6.59
N VAL A 682 -16.17 -13.63 -7.88
CA VAL A 682 -15.09 -13.70 -8.87
C VAL A 682 -15.15 -12.59 -9.91
N ASP A 683 -16.24 -11.83 -9.96
CA ASP A 683 -16.34 -10.68 -10.87
C ASP A 683 -15.25 -9.62 -10.56
N PRO A 684 -14.29 -9.38 -11.49
CA PRO A 684 -13.22 -8.42 -11.28
C PRO A 684 -13.69 -6.97 -11.24
N SER A 685 -14.90 -6.67 -11.72
CA SER A 685 -15.48 -5.33 -11.80
C SER A 685 -16.36 -4.95 -10.61
N TYR A 686 -16.67 -5.91 -9.73
CA TYR A 686 -17.58 -5.69 -8.61
C TYR A 686 -16.90 -5.06 -7.38
N SER A 687 -15.71 -5.54 -7.02
CA SER A 687 -14.96 -5.03 -5.85
C SER A 687 -13.49 -5.40 -5.94
N TYR A 688 -12.63 -4.57 -5.33
CA TYR A 688 -11.24 -4.91 -5.05
C TYR A 688 -11.09 -5.92 -3.90
N CYS A 689 -12.13 -6.12 -3.08
CA CYS A 689 -12.10 -7.03 -1.95
C CYS A 689 -12.13 -8.49 -2.39
N MET A 690 -11.41 -9.34 -1.65
CA MET A 690 -11.57 -10.79 -1.75
C MET A 690 -12.82 -11.21 -0.95
N LEU A 691 -13.97 -11.02 -1.57
CA LEU A 691 -15.26 -11.29 -0.94
C LEU A 691 -15.53 -12.79 -0.92
N THR A 692 -15.33 -13.39 0.25
CA THR A 692 -15.59 -14.81 0.49
C THR A 692 -16.40 -14.99 1.76
N THR A 693 -17.27 -15.99 1.75
CA THR A 693 -18.08 -16.32 2.92
C THR A 693 -18.33 -17.83 2.95
N THR A 694 -18.37 -18.39 4.16
CA THR A 694 -18.59 -19.83 4.37
C THR A 694 -19.91 -20.00 5.12
N PHE A 695 -20.70 -20.98 4.70
CA PHE A 695 -21.99 -21.27 5.30
C PHE A 695 -22.34 -22.74 5.13
N SER A 696 -23.26 -23.23 5.97
CA SER A 696 -23.74 -24.61 5.90
C SER A 696 -25.16 -24.69 5.33
N VAL A 697 -25.44 -25.81 4.68
CA VAL A 697 -26.74 -26.18 4.13
C VAL A 697 -27.08 -27.58 4.60
N TYR A 698 -28.31 -27.80 5.06
CA TYR A 698 -28.87 -29.11 5.30
C TYR A 698 -29.91 -29.43 4.23
N VAL A 699 -29.61 -30.45 3.43
CA VAL A 699 -30.50 -30.94 2.38
C VAL A 699 -31.41 -32.02 2.96
N TYR A 700 -32.72 -31.90 2.71
CA TYR A 700 -33.72 -32.81 3.25
C TYR A 700 -34.74 -33.30 2.20
N GLY A 701 -35.54 -34.29 2.59
CA GLY A 701 -36.65 -34.82 1.80
C GLY A 701 -36.29 -35.94 0.83
N ALA A 702 -35.04 -36.39 0.84
CA ALA A 702 -34.60 -37.53 0.04
C ALA A 702 -35.12 -38.84 0.64
N PHE A 703 -35.64 -39.74 -0.21
CA PHE A 703 -36.06 -41.06 0.24
C PHE A 703 -34.84 -41.96 0.48
N PRO A 704 -34.84 -42.78 1.55
CA PRO A 704 -33.76 -43.74 1.76
C PRO A 704 -33.63 -44.67 0.54
N PRO A 705 -32.40 -45.02 0.10
CA PRO A 705 -32.20 -45.89 -1.04
C PRO A 705 -32.96 -47.21 -0.82
N HIS A 706 -33.82 -47.58 -1.77
CA HIS A 706 -34.58 -48.83 -1.67
C HIS A 706 -33.60 -50.01 -1.65
N PRO A 707 -33.65 -50.89 -0.63
CA PRO A 707 -32.72 -52.02 -0.52
C PRO A 707 -32.92 -53.07 -1.64
N LEU A 708 -34.04 -53.03 -2.36
CA LEU A 708 -34.33 -53.88 -3.51
C LEU A 708 -34.93 -53.03 -4.64
N PRO A 709 -34.44 -53.16 -5.90
CA PRO A 709 -35.10 -52.56 -7.05
C PRO A 709 -36.56 -53.05 -7.12
N SER A 710 -37.51 -52.15 -7.39
CA SER A 710 -38.94 -52.48 -7.38
C SER A 710 -39.29 -53.69 -8.25
N CYS A 711 -38.59 -53.88 -9.36
CA CYS A 711 -38.74 -55.05 -10.25
C CYS A 711 -38.35 -56.38 -9.57
N VAL A 712 -37.33 -56.38 -8.73
CA VAL A 712 -36.85 -57.57 -8.02
C VAL A 712 -37.81 -57.93 -6.88
N ALA A 713 -38.27 -56.95 -6.12
CA ALA A 713 -39.26 -57.17 -5.07
C ALA A 713 -40.59 -57.72 -5.64
N LEU A 714 -41.04 -57.16 -6.77
CA LEU A 714 -42.25 -57.62 -7.47
C LEU A 714 -42.07 -59.02 -8.07
N GLY A 715 -40.88 -59.33 -8.60
CA GLY A 715 -40.51 -60.67 -9.04
C GLY A 715 -40.52 -61.71 -7.91
N ILE A 716 -39.95 -61.37 -6.74
CA ILE A 716 -39.97 -62.24 -5.55
C ILE A 716 -41.40 -62.46 -5.07
N PHE A 717 -42.23 -61.40 -5.02
CA PHE A 717 -43.62 -61.51 -4.62
C PHE A 717 -44.43 -62.42 -5.56
N LEU A 718 -44.26 -62.26 -6.87
CA LEU A 718 -44.91 -63.13 -7.87
C LEU A 718 -44.43 -64.58 -7.75
N ALA A 719 -43.13 -64.82 -7.54
CA ALA A 719 -42.59 -66.15 -7.35
C ALA A 719 -43.16 -66.84 -6.10
N ILE A 720 -43.26 -66.13 -4.98
CA ILE A 720 -43.88 -66.64 -3.74
C ILE A 720 -45.36 -66.95 -4.00
N PHE A 721 -46.08 -66.10 -4.72
CA PHE A 721 -47.49 -66.33 -5.05
C PHE A 721 -47.70 -67.58 -5.90
N VAL A 722 -46.85 -67.80 -6.91
CA VAL A 722 -46.87 -69.02 -7.74
C VAL A 722 -46.54 -70.27 -6.92
N VAL A 723 -45.57 -70.20 -6.02
CA VAL A 723 -45.22 -71.32 -5.12
C VAL A 723 -46.39 -71.66 -4.19
N LEU A 724 -47.05 -70.65 -3.61
CA LEU A 724 -48.23 -70.86 -2.77
C LEU A 724 -49.41 -71.48 -3.54
N LEU A 725 -49.64 -71.05 -4.79
CA LEU A 725 -50.64 -71.66 -5.67
C LEU A 725 -50.31 -73.11 -6.01
N LEU A 726 -49.04 -73.44 -6.28
CA LEU A 726 -48.60 -74.81 -6.52
C LEU A 726 -48.76 -75.68 -5.27
N ILE A 727 -48.38 -75.19 -4.09
CA ILE A 727 -48.58 -75.90 -2.82
C ILE A 727 -50.08 -76.15 -2.59
N GLY A 728 -50.94 -75.14 -2.78
CA GLY A 728 -52.39 -75.28 -2.68
C GLY A 728 -52.97 -76.31 -3.67
N PHE A 729 -52.48 -76.33 -4.91
CA PHE A 729 -52.88 -77.31 -5.93
C PHE A 729 -52.48 -78.75 -5.55
N PHE A 730 -51.27 -78.96 -5.06
CA PHE A 730 -50.82 -80.29 -4.63
C PHE A 730 -51.50 -80.76 -3.33
N PHE A 731 -51.82 -79.85 -2.41
CA PHE A 731 -52.59 -80.17 -1.20
C PHE A 731 -54.05 -80.51 -1.52
N SER A 732 -54.71 -79.81 -2.45
CA SER A 732 -56.09 -80.15 -2.85
C SER A 732 -56.16 -81.50 -3.57
N LYS A 733 -55.15 -81.82 -4.40
CA LYS A 733 -55.05 -83.11 -5.10
C LYS A 733 -54.78 -84.30 -4.16
N ARG A 734 -54.14 -84.06 -3.01
CA ARG A 734 -53.90 -85.08 -1.97
C ARG A 734 -55.15 -85.40 -1.14
N ASN A 735 -56.07 -84.46 -0.99
CA ASN A 735 -57.35 -84.67 -0.29
C ASN A 735 -58.45 -85.32 -1.15
N TYR A 736 -58.25 -85.45 -2.46
CA TYR A 736 -59.20 -86.11 -3.37
C TYR A 736 -58.94 -87.63 -3.55
N LYS A 737 -58.00 -88.20 -2.82
CA LYS A 737 -57.63 -89.64 -2.85
C LYS A 737 -57.90 -90.36 -1.51
N LYS A 738 -58.92 -89.93 -0.77
CA LYS A 738 -59.52 -90.70 0.33
C LYS A 738 -60.97 -90.99 0.04
#